data_AF-A0A7W0URX8-F1
#
_entry.id   AF-A0A7W0URX8-F1
#
_cell.length_a   1.000
_cell.length_b   1.000
_cell.length_c   1.000
_cell.angle_alpha   90.00
_cell.angle_beta   90.00
_cell.angle_gamma   90.00
#
_symmetry.space_group_name_H-M   'P 1'
#
loop_
_entity.id
_entity.type
_entity.pdbx_description
1 polymer ?
#
loop_
_entity_poly.entity_id
_entity_poly.type
_entity_poly.pdbx_seq_one_letter_code
_entity_poly.pdbx_strand_id
1 'polypeptide(L)'
;IGEFSRTQIDRQPAELAADYDLDERAATNLLTYLRDQREATRVVPSDRTIVIERFRDEIGDWRLCVLSPFGGRVHAAWGLALSARIRNEFGLESDAIWSDDGIIVHLPDADEPPGAELVLIEPDAIEDMVVAELSASALYGARFRENAARALLLPRAYPGKRTPLWQQRLKAQSLLEVAKRYGQFPIVLETYRECLRDVLDLPGLEELLRGLHTRELSLVEVETQRASPFASSLLFDYVATYMYEGDTPNAERRAAALSLDRDLLRELLGQEELRDLIDAQALEEVENDLQRLSERTRAANSDALHDVLRSVGDLTVEEAQARCLGAVSANRMLHDLMGERRAVVMRIGGEERHIAAEDAGMYRDAFGAIPPGGLPAAFLEDVEDPFARLVRRYARTHGPFVTGWLTDRYGVDPTPVLKELERTGGLVRGELRPGGSEREWCDPEVLRRLRRASLASLRKEVEPAEQRALARFLPAWQGVDAASPGGAGVDRLREILVPLQGLALAPEVWERDVLPRRAGAYSPSWIDQLCASGELVWVGAGSLGRSSGKVALYFREDARWLGPPNVKADRPSEALHERLRERLTRGASFWADLLADIGETEPVELQEALWDLVWAGEVTNDAFAPLRAPRLSLARERRELGRRFSRRRRPATPQVQGRWSLTEPLFAGAPAHGPRMRAL
;
A
#
# COMPACT_ATOMS: atom_id res chain seq x y z
N ILE A 1 -10.85 20.61 31.20
CA ILE A 1 -9.49 20.21 30.76
C ILE A 1 -8.61 21.44 30.58
N GLY A 2 -8.95 22.39 29.69
CA GLY A 2 -8.15 23.60 29.49
C GLY A 2 -7.81 24.39 30.76
N GLU A 3 -8.80 24.63 31.63
CA GLU A 3 -8.59 25.33 32.91
C GLU A 3 -7.63 24.58 33.84
N PHE A 4 -7.69 23.25 33.82
CA PHE A 4 -6.83 22.38 34.62
C PHE A 4 -5.36 22.52 34.18
N SER A 5 -5.09 22.40 32.87
CA SER A 5 -3.73 22.51 32.31
C SER A 5 -3.08 23.86 32.65
N ARG A 6 -3.88 24.94 32.68
CA ARG A 6 -3.41 26.29 33.01
C ARG A 6 -3.11 26.48 34.50
N THR A 7 -3.90 25.89 35.39
CA THR A 7 -3.86 26.20 36.83
C THR A 7 -3.04 25.23 37.65
N GLN A 8 -2.91 23.97 37.20
CA GLN A 8 -2.36 22.90 38.05
C GLN A 8 -0.88 22.59 37.79
N ILE A 9 -0.27 23.12 36.73
CA ILE A 9 1.12 22.80 36.34
C ILE A 9 2.19 23.17 37.39
N ASP A 10 1.93 24.20 38.19
CA ASP A 10 2.84 24.70 39.22
C ASP A 10 2.59 24.08 40.61
N ARG A 11 1.65 23.14 40.73
CA ARG A 11 1.35 22.47 42.00
C ARG A 11 2.29 21.30 42.27
N GLN A 12 2.27 20.84 43.53
CA GLN A 12 3.00 19.64 43.95
C GLN A 12 2.16 18.36 43.74
N PRO A 13 2.78 17.20 43.46
CA PRO A 13 2.05 15.94 43.27
C PRO A 13 1.14 15.57 44.45
N ALA A 14 1.58 15.86 45.68
CA ALA A 14 0.80 15.59 46.89
C ALA A 14 -0.51 16.40 46.97
N GLU A 15 -0.53 17.62 46.42
CA GLU A 15 -1.73 18.45 46.37
C GLU A 15 -2.74 17.93 45.35
N LEU A 16 -2.26 17.46 44.19
CA LEU A 16 -3.11 16.83 43.16
C LEU A 16 -3.67 15.49 43.63
N ALA A 17 -2.89 14.69 44.36
CA ALA A 17 -3.35 13.45 44.95
C ALA A 17 -4.49 13.67 45.96
N ALA A 18 -4.42 14.75 46.74
CA ALA A 18 -5.45 15.08 47.73
C ALA A 18 -6.73 15.70 47.11
N ASP A 19 -6.59 16.59 46.12
CA ASP A 19 -7.73 17.33 45.56
C ASP A 19 -8.51 16.55 44.49
N TYR A 20 -7.87 15.56 43.85
CA TYR A 20 -8.43 14.81 42.70
C TYR A 20 -8.44 13.29 42.89
N ASP A 21 -8.16 12.78 44.09
CA ASP A 21 -8.09 11.34 44.40
C ASP A 21 -7.14 10.54 43.48
N LEU A 22 -6.07 11.19 43.01
CA LEU A 22 -5.05 10.54 42.17
C LEU A 22 -4.08 9.75 43.04
N ASP A 23 -3.64 8.58 42.56
CA ASP A 23 -2.50 7.91 43.16
C ASP A 23 -1.21 8.73 42.95
N GLU A 24 -0.21 8.51 43.81
CA GLU A 24 1.05 9.28 43.80
C GLU A 24 1.79 9.19 42.46
N ARG A 25 1.72 8.05 41.77
CA ARG A 25 2.39 7.84 40.48
C ARG A 25 1.66 8.57 39.37
N ALA A 26 0.32 8.53 39.37
CA ALA A 26 -0.53 9.25 38.42
C ALA A 26 -0.32 10.77 38.55
N ALA A 27 -0.33 11.30 39.78
CA ALA A 27 -0.09 12.72 40.03
C ALA A 27 1.31 13.16 39.59
N THR A 28 2.34 12.33 39.85
CA THR A 28 3.71 12.60 39.43
C THR A 28 3.83 12.57 37.90
N ASN A 29 3.33 11.53 37.24
CA ASN A 29 3.39 11.39 35.79
C ASN A 29 2.66 12.53 35.06
N LEU A 30 1.48 12.92 35.55
CA LEU A 30 0.70 14.00 34.96
C LEU A 30 1.44 15.34 35.04
N LEU A 31 2.02 15.67 36.20
CA LEU A 31 2.81 16.90 36.35
C LEU A 31 4.08 16.89 35.51
N THR A 32 4.78 15.75 35.44
CA THR A 32 5.93 15.60 34.55
C THR A 32 5.53 15.84 33.10
N TYR A 33 4.46 15.18 32.63
CA TYR A 33 3.96 15.35 31.26
C TYR A 33 3.62 16.81 30.92
N LEU A 34 2.94 17.53 31.82
CA LEU A 34 2.64 18.96 31.64
C LEU A 34 3.89 19.84 31.66
N ARG A 35 4.87 19.53 32.51
CA ARG A 35 6.13 20.27 32.61
C ARG A 35 7.01 20.07 31.39
N ASP A 36 7.11 18.83 30.90
CA ASP A 36 7.84 18.48 29.67
C ASP A 36 7.20 19.20 28.47
N GLN A 37 5.87 19.26 28.42
CA GLN A 37 5.16 20.03 27.39
C GLN A 37 5.50 21.52 27.45
N ARG A 38 5.49 22.11 28.66
CA ARG A 38 5.86 23.52 28.87
C ARG A 38 7.32 23.79 28.52
N GLU A 39 8.22 22.85 28.80
CA GLU A 39 9.63 22.98 28.44
C GLU A 39 9.82 22.98 26.91
N ALA A 40 9.12 22.09 26.20
CA ALA A 40 9.18 21.99 24.76
C ALA A 40 8.56 23.21 24.04
N THR A 41 7.37 23.63 24.47
CA THR A 41 6.54 24.62 23.73
C THR A 41 6.42 25.98 24.42
N ARG A 42 7.11 26.18 25.56
CA ARG A 42 7.07 27.36 26.45
C ARG A 42 5.75 27.59 27.17
N VAL A 43 4.63 27.16 26.61
CA VAL A 43 3.28 27.29 27.14
C VAL A 43 2.52 25.98 26.95
N VAL A 44 1.59 25.65 27.84
CA VAL A 44 0.74 24.47 27.66
C VAL A 44 -0.58 24.89 27.00
N PRO A 45 -1.06 24.17 25.97
CA PRO A 45 -2.39 24.39 25.40
C PRO A 45 -3.49 24.37 26.45
N SER A 46 -4.43 25.30 26.37
CA SER A 46 -5.51 25.47 27.36
C SER A 46 -6.78 26.04 26.74
N ASP A 47 -7.80 26.32 27.57
CA ASP A 47 -9.03 27.00 27.18
C ASP A 47 -8.80 28.45 26.72
N ARG A 48 -7.61 29.00 26.96
CA ARG A 48 -7.23 30.37 26.60
C ARG A 48 -6.07 30.49 25.63
N THR A 49 -5.32 29.42 25.41
CA THR A 49 -4.09 29.45 24.62
C THR A 49 -4.07 28.27 23.68
N ILE A 50 -4.02 28.56 22.38
CA ILE A 50 -3.79 27.59 21.32
C ILE A 50 -2.32 27.65 20.92
N VAL A 51 -1.68 26.49 20.78
CA VAL A 51 -0.27 26.39 20.40
C VAL A 51 -0.18 25.85 18.99
N ILE A 52 0.54 26.57 18.13
CA ILE A 52 0.94 26.09 16.82
C ILE A 52 2.39 25.65 16.93
N GLU A 53 2.58 24.34 16.95
CA GLU A 53 3.89 23.72 16.95
C GLU A 53 4.29 23.33 15.54
N ARG A 54 5.52 23.69 15.15
CA ARG A 54 6.10 23.30 13.87
C ARG A 54 7.42 22.59 14.10
N PHE A 55 7.60 21.46 13.45
CA PHE A 55 8.86 20.73 13.43
C PHE A 55 9.04 20.04 12.09
N ARG A 56 10.29 19.70 11.77
CA ARG A 56 10.60 18.87 10.62
C ARG A 56 10.59 17.41 11.03
N ASP A 57 9.95 16.60 10.20
CA ASP A 57 10.01 15.15 10.30
C ASP A 57 11.42 14.64 9.92
N GLU A 58 11.69 13.38 10.17
CA GLU A 58 12.99 12.75 9.87
C GLU A 58 13.28 12.67 8.36
N ILE A 59 12.28 12.88 7.50
CA ILE A 59 12.43 12.95 6.04
C ILE A 59 12.75 14.39 5.57
N GLY A 60 12.50 15.40 6.42
CA GLY A 60 12.66 16.83 6.10
C GLY A 60 11.33 17.54 5.82
N ASP A 61 10.22 16.81 5.70
CA ASP A 61 8.88 17.38 5.55
C ASP A 61 8.46 18.16 6.82
N TRP A 62 7.63 19.18 6.64
CA TRP A 62 7.11 19.97 7.74
C TRP A 62 5.86 19.35 8.34
N ARG A 63 5.80 19.34 9.68
CA ARG A 63 4.60 19.05 10.45
C ARG A 63 4.14 20.33 11.12
N LEU A 64 2.88 20.68 10.91
CA LEU A 64 2.22 21.77 11.61
C LEU A 64 1.14 21.17 12.51
N CYS A 65 1.30 21.33 13.82
CA CYS A 65 0.39 20.82 14.83
C CYS A 65 -0.34 21.99 15.51
N VAL A 66 -1.66 22.04 15.38
CA VAL A 66 -2.53 22.94 16.13
C VAL A 66 -2.99 22.22 17.38
N LEU A 67 -2.39 22.54 18.53
CA LEU A 67 -2.68 21.92 19.82
C LEU A 67 -3.77 22.70 20.55
N SER A 68 -4.88 22.04 20.85
CA SER A 68 -6.10 22.70 21.33
C SER A 68 -7.03 21.71 22.04
N PRO A 69 -7.63 22.05 23.20
CA PRO A 69 -8.54 21.16 23.92
C PRO A 69 -10.03 21.33 23.54
N PHE A 70 -10.34 21.89 22.36
CA PHE A 70 -11.71 22.23 21.95
C PHE A 70 -12.49 21.07 21.26
N GLY A 71 -11.90 19.88 21.18
CA GLY A 71 -12.58 18.65 20.77
C GLY A 71 -12.64 18.39 19.27
N GLY A 72 -12.79 17.12 18.91
CA GLY A 72 -12.60 16.63 17.55
C GLY A 72 -13.64 17.14 16.55
N ARG A 73 -14.86 17.47 17.01
CA ARG A 73 -15.91 18.02 16.13
C ARG A 73 -15.56 19.41 15.60
N VAL A 74 -14.91 20.24 16.42
CA VAL A 74 -14.40 21.56 16.04
C VAL A 74 -13.17 21.39 15.17
N HIS A 75 -12.23 20.53 15.59
CA HIS A 75 -10.99 20.28 14.85
C HIS A 75 -11.22 19.65 13.47
N ALA A 76 -12.25 18.81 13.31
CA ALA A 76 -12.64 18.24 12.03
C ALA A 76 -13.07 19.32 11.03
N ALA A 77 -13.90 20.28 11.47
CA ALA A 77 -14.33 21.39 10.64
C ALA A 77 -13.15 22.31 10.31
N TRP A 78 -12.31 22.59 11.31
CA TRP A 78 -11.15 23.44 11.13
C TRP A 78 -10.12 22.82 10.19
N GLY A 79 -9.86 21.51 10.31
CA GLY A 79 -8.96 20.76 9.43
C GLY A 79 -9.39 20.81 7.97
N LEU A 80 -10.69 20.68 7.68
CA LEU A 80 -11.22 20.85 6.32
C LEU A 80 -10.94 22.25 5.76
N ALA A 81 -11.16 23.28 6.57
CA ALA A 81 -10.90 24.66 6.16
C ALA A 81 -9.40 24.92 5.95
N LEU A 82 -8.53 24.36 6.80
CA LEU A 82 -7.08 24.46 6.66
C LEU A 82 -6.59 23.78 5.38
N SER A 83 -7.02 22.55 5.09
CA SER A 83 -6.68 21.86 3.84
C SER A 83 -7.13 22.66 2.61
N ALA A 84 -8.33 23.23 2.64
CA ALA A 84 -8.82 24.08 1.55
C ALA A 84 -7.96 25.33 1.36
N ARG A 85 -7.57 25.99 2.45
CA ARG A 85 -6.72 27.19 2.41
C ARG A 85 -5.33 26.89 1.89
N ILE A 86 -4.69 25.83 2.40
CA ILE A 86 -3.35 25.41 1.96
C ILE A 86 -3.32 25.15 0.45
N ARG A 87 -4.33 24.43 -0.05
CA ARG A 87 -4.43 24.13 -1.48
C ARG A 87 -4.66 25.38 -2.32
N ASN A 88 -5.47 26.33 -1.85
CA ASN A 88 -5.78 27.55 -2.61
C ASN A 88 -4.63 28.57 -2.59
N GLU A 89 -3.96 28.76 -1.45
CA GLU A 89 -2.90 29.76 -1.30
C GLU A 89 -1.53 29.25 -1.75
N PHE A 90 -1.21 27.98 -1.47
CA PHE A 90 0.12 27.41 -1.73
C PHE A 90 0.15 26.39 -2.87
N GLY A 91 -1.01 25.97 -3.40
CA GLY A 91 -1.08 24.93 -4.43
C GLY A 91 -0.60 23.56 -3.95
N LEU A 92 -0.51 23.36 -2.63
CA LEU A 92 -0.06 22.13 -2.02
C LEU A 92 -1.25 21.24 -1.69
N GLU A 93 -1.16 19.96 -2.04
CA GLU A 93 -2.04 18.95 -1.43
C GLU A 93 -1.59 18.74 0.01
N SER A 94 -2.52 18.84 0.95
CA SER A 94 -2.25 18.68 2.38
C SER A 94 -3.28 17.76 3.01
N ASP A 95 -2.78 16.78 3.75
CA ASP A 95 -3.59 15.90 4.58
C ASP A 95 -3.67 16.51 5.98
N ALA A 96 -4.83 17.08 6.31
CA ALA A 96 -5.15 17.54 7.65
C ALA A 96 -5.88 16.43 8.40
N ILE A 97 -5.33 16.05 9.55
CA ILE A 97 -5.83 14.98 10.40
C ILE A 97 -6.10 15.59 11.77
N TRP A 98 -7.16 15.13 12.42
CA TRP A 98 -7.66 15.76 13.63
C TRP A 98 -7.97 14.69 14.68
N SER A 99 -7.84 15.08 15.94
CA SER A 99 -8.30 14.32 17.10
C SER A 99 -9.02 15.27 18.06
N ASP A 100 -9.36 14.80 19.26
CA ASP A 100 -9.95 15.66 20.30
C ASP A 100 -9.00 16.74 20.82
N ASP A 101 -7.69 16.54 20.67
CA ASP A 101 -6.65 17.38 21.27
C ASP A 101 -5.89 18.27 20.26
N GLY A 102 -6.22 18.17 18.97
CA GLY A 102 -5.64 19.04 17.96
C GLY A 102 -5.77 18.60 16.51
N ILE A 103 -5.02 19.28 15.65
CA ILE A 103 -4.95 19.06 14.20
C ILE A 103 -3.49 18.91 13.80
N ILE A 104 -3.18 17.95 12.95
CA ILE A 104 -1.88 17.79 12.30
C ILE A 104 -2.05 18.02 10.81
N VAL A 105 -1.19 18.85 10.25
CA VAL A 105 -1.07 19.07 8.82
C VAL A 105 0.31 18.60 8.37
N HIS A 106 0.33 17.71 7.38
CA HIS A 106 1.57 17.31 6.69
C HIS A 106 1.81 18.21 5.49
N LEU A 107 3.04 18.74 5.39
CA LEU A 107 3.47 19.67 4.35
C LEU A 107 4.81 19.18 3.77
N PRO A 108 4.97 19.17 2.44
CA PRO A 108 6.24 18.77 1.81
C PRO A 108 7.39 19.71 2.20
N ASP A 109 8.62 19.20 2.13
CA ASP A 109 9.85 19.97 2.39
C ASP A 109 9.88 21.30 1.60
N ALA A 110 9.95 22.39 2.35
CA ALA A 110 9.99 23.77 1.86
C ALA A 110 10.95 24.59 2.75
N ASP A 111 11.54 25.65 2.19
CA ASP A 111 12.52 26.48 2.90
C ASP A 111 11.94 27.07 4.20
N GLU A 112 10.71 27.58 4.15
CA GLU A 112 9.95 28.06 5.31
C GLU A 112 8.58 27.38 5.39
N PRO A 113 8.15 26.95 6.59
CA PRO A 113 6.81 26.42 6.78
C PRO A 113 5.78 27.58 6.77
N PRO A 114 4.51 27.31 6.41
CA PRO A 114 3.43 28.26 6.61
C PRO A 114 3.39 28.74 8.08
N GLY A 115 3.21 30.04 8.27
CA GLY A 115 3.11 30.65 9.59
C GLY A 115 1.75 30.45 10.25
N ALA A 116 1.64 30.89 11.51
CA ALA A 116 0.41 30.89 12.29
C ALA A 116 -0.80 31.55 11.61
N GLU A 117 -0.57 32.43 10.63
CA GLU A 117 -1.60 33.10 9.83
C GLU A 117 -2.52 32.12 9.08
N LEU A 118 -2.00 30.94 8.72
CA LEU A 118 -2.77 29.89 8.06
C LEU A 118 -3.97 29.44 8.90
N VAL A 119 -3.77 29.42 10.22
CA VAL A 119 -4.71 28.95 11.22
C VAL A 119 -5.77 30.01 11.57
N LEU A 120 -5.44 31.29 11.34
CA LEU A 120 -6.32 32.43 11.53
C LEU A 120 -7.24 32.62 10.31
N ILE A 121 -8.34 31.87 10.28
CA ILE A 121 -9.37 31.97 9.25
C ILE A 121 -10.45 32.95 9.70
N GLU A 122 -10.90 33.82 8.79
CA GLU A 122 -11.98 34.77 9.06
C GLU A 122 -13.27 34.03 9.49
N PRO A 123 -13.87 34.36 10.64
CA PRO A 123 -15.03 33.64 11.17
C PRO A 123 -16.21 33.62 10.19
N ASP A 124 -16.45 34.72 9.47
CA ASP A 124 -17.56 34.83 8.52
C ASP A 124 -17.37 33.97 7.25
N ALA A 125 -16.14 33.55 6.95
CA ALA A 125 -15.80 32.76 5.76
C ALA A 125 -15.77 31.25 6.04
N ILE A 126 -15.77 30.82 7.31
CA ILE A 126 -15.50 29.43 7.68
C ILE A 126 -16.56 28.45 7.17
N GLU A 127 -17.83 28.82 7.23
CA GLU A 127 -18.93 27.96 6.81
C GLU A 127 -18.82 27.64 5.31
N ASP A 128 -18.62 28.66 4.47
CA ASP A 128 -18.47 28.50 3.02
C ASP A 128 -17.26 27.63 2.67
N MET A 129 -16.13 27.82 3.36
CA MET A 129 -14.92 27.01 3.16
C MET A 129 -15.16 25.54 3.50
N VAL A 130 -15.77 25.26 4.66
CA VAL A 130 -16.08 23.88 5.07
C VAL A 130 -17.08 23.24 4.11
N VAL A 131 -18.12 23.95 3.69
CA VAL A 131 -19.13 23.43 2.75
C VAL A 131 -18.51 23.07 1.39
N ALA A 132 -17.61 23.92 0.88
CA ALA A 132 -16.91 23.67 -0.38
C ALA A 132 -16.04 22.41 -0.29
N GLU A 133 -15.31 22.23 0.81
CA GLU A 133 -14.37 21.12 0.98
C GLU A 133 -15.05 19.80 1.35
N LEU A 134 -16.14 19.87 2.12
CA LEU A 134 -16.79 18.72 2.70
C LEU A 134 -17.10 17.63 1.66
N SER A 135 -17.51 18.00 0.44
CA SER A 135 -17.88 17.05 -0.62
C SER A 135 -16.74 16.15 -1.12
N ALA A 136 -15.49 16.59 -0.93
CA ALA A 136 -14.28 15.86 -1.30
C ALA A 136 -13.72 15.03 -0.14
N SER A 137 -14.17 15.30 1.10
CA SER A 137 -13.66 14.64 2.30
C SER A 137 -14.07 13.17 2.43
N ALA A 138 -13.23 12.40 3.12
CA ALA A 138 -13.53 11.02 3.52
C ALA A 138 -14.77 10.96 4.44
N LEU A 139 -14.94 11.96 5.30
CA LEU A 139 -16.07 12.08 6.22
C LEU A 139 -17.41 12.07 5.47
N TYR A 140 -17.52 12.90 4.43
CA TYR A 140 -18.72 12.97 3.61
C TYR A 140 -18.98 11.66 2.87
N GLY A 141 -17.94 11.02 2.32
CA GLY A 141 -18.07 9.71 1.67
C GLY A 141 -18.60 8.62 2.62
N ALA A 142 -18.12 8.61 3.88
CA ALA A 142 -18.57 7.68 4.91
C ALA A 142 -20.05 7.91 5.28
N ARG A 143 -20.44 9.16 5.56
CA ARG A 143 -21.83 9.52 5.89
C ARG A 143 -22.79 9.31 4.74
N PHE A 144 -22.38 9.63 3.51
CA PHE A 144 -23.17 9.37 2.31
C PHE A 144 -23.49 7.89 2.16
N ARG A 145 -22.49 7.01 2.37
CA ARG A 145 -22.70 5.55 2.35
C ARG A 145 -23.70 5.11 3.42
N GLU A 146 -23.57 5.62 4.64
CA GLU A 146 -24.47 5.29 5.75
C GLU A 146 -25.90 5.75 5.47
N ASN A 147 -26.09 6.97 4.97
CA ASN A 147 -27.39 7.52 4.60
C ASN A 147 -28.01 6.78 3.43
N ALA A 148 -27.25 6.49 2.37
CA ALA A 148 -27.73 5.70 1.24
C ALA A 148 -28.11 4.27 1.65
N ALA A 149 -27.36 3.66 2.58
CA ALA A 149 -27.68 2.34 3.13
C ALA A 149 -28.95 2.38 4.00
N ARG A 150 -29.09 3.41 4.84
CA ARG A 150 -30.26 3.63 5.73
C ARG A 150 -31.53 3.90 4.93
N ALA A 151 -31.42 4.66 3.84
CA ALA A 151 -32.49 4.93 2.88
C ALA A 151 -32.80 3.76 1.93
N LEU A 152 -32.10 2.63 2.07
CA LEU A 152 -32.28 1.42 1.24
C LEU A 152 -32.05 1.64 -0.26
N LEU A 153 -31.25 2.65 -0.63
CA LEU A 153 -30.94 2.98 -2.03
C LEU A 153 -29.78 2.14 -2.59
N LEU A 154 -28.95 1.56 -1.72
CA LEU A 154 -27.88 0.68 -2.14
C LEU A 154 -28.44 -0.70 -2.54
N PRO A 155 -28.26 -1.16 -3.79
CA PRO A 155 -28.83 -2.41 -4.25
C PRO A 155 -28.24 -3.60 -3.49
N ARG A 156 -29.10 -4.45 -2.93
CA ARG A 156 -28.71 -5.66 -2.20
C ARG A 156 -28.72 -6.87 -3.14
N ALA A 157 -27.74 -7.77 -2.98
CA ALA A 157 -27.67 -9.00 -3.77
C ALA A 157 -28.76 -10.01 -3.39
N TYR A 158 -29.13 -10.05 -2.10
CA TYR A 158 -30.17 -10.93 -1.56
C TYR A 158 -31.03 -10.18 -0.54
N PRO A 159 -32.37 -10.26 -0.62
CA PRO A 159 -33.25 -9.78 0.44
C PRO A 159 -32.91 -10.46 1.78
N GLY A 160 -32.87 -9.70 2.87
CA GLY A 160 -32.64 -10.21 4.23
C GLY A 160 -31.18 -10.46 4.66
N LYS A 161 -30.18 -10.39 3.77
CA LYS A 161 -28.76 -10.50 4.16
C LYS A 161 -28.04 -9.14 4.16
N ARG A 162 -27.20 -8.90 5.18
CA ARG A 162 -26.31 -7.73 5.20
C ARG A 162 -25.30 -7.83 4.06
N THR A 163 -25.13 -6.75 3.31
CA THR A 163 -24.12 -6.66 2.24
C THR A 163 -22.74 -6.44 2.89
N PRO A 164 -21.68 -7.16 2.45
CA PRO A 164 -20.33 -6.91 2.94
C PRO A 164 -19.90 -5.46 2.80
N LEU A 165 -19.14 -4.93 3.77
CA LEU A 165 -18.80 -3.49 3.86
C LEU A 165 -18.05 -2.99 2.62
N TRP A 166 -17.10 -3.76 2.09
CA TRP A 166 -16.34 -3.38 0.88
C TRP A 166 -17.27 -3.19 -0.33
N GLN A 167 -18.26 -4.06 -0.50
CA GLN A 167 -19.22 -3.98 -1.60
C GLN A 167 -20.19 -2.81 -1.39
N GLN A 168 -20.53 -2.47 -0.15
CA GLN A 168 -21.28 -1.26 0.17
C GLN A 168 -20.48 0.01 -0.15
N ARG A 169 -19.17 0.04 0.15
CA ARG A 169 -18.27 1.16 -0.19
C ARG A 169 -18.26 1.42 -1.70
N LEU A 170 -17.99 0.38 -2.50
CA LEU A 170 -17.93 0.50 -3.96
C LEU A 170 -19.26 1.01 -4.55
N LYS A 171 -20.39 0.43 -4.13
CA LYS A 171 -21.72 0.84 -4.60
C LYS A 171 -22.08 2.27 -4.20
N ALA A 172 -21.74 2.68 -2.97
CA ALA A 172 -21.99 4.03 -2.49
C ALA A 172 -21.12 5.06 -3.23
N GLN A 173 -19.87 4.72 -3.53
CA GLN A 173 -18.97 5.57 -4.32
C GLN A 173 -19.52 5.79 -5.74
N SER A 174 -19.91 4.72 -6.44
CA SER A 174 -20.53 4.84 -7.77
C SER A 174 -21.84 5.64 -7.74
N LEU A 175 -22.66 5.47 -6.69
CA LEU A 175 -23.87 6.28 -6.51
C LEU A 175 -23.53 7.75 -6.28
N LEU A 176 -22.50 8.04 -5.46
CA LEU A 176 -22.08 9.39 -5.14
C LEU A 176 -21.57 10.14 -6.38
N GLU A 177 -20.78 9.49 -7.25
CA GLU A 177 -20.31 10.09 -8.52
C GLU A 177 -21.47 10.55 -9.43
N VAL A 178 -22.58 9.81 -9.43
CA VAL A 178 -23.79 10.22 -10.16
C VAL A 178 -24.55 11.30 -9.40
N ALA A 179 -24.73 11.12 -8.09
CA ALA A 179 -25.52 12.02 -7.24
C ALA A 179 -24.90 13.41 -7.10
N LYS A 180 -23.57 13.56 -7.17
CA LYS A 180 -22.88 14.86 -7.14
C LYS A 180 -23.35 15.82 -8.24
N ARG A 181 -23.87 15.31 -9.36
CA ARG A 181 -24.44 16.13 -10.44
C ARG A 181 -25.82 16.72 -10.11
N TYR A 182 -26.47 16.21 -9.07
CA TYR A 182 -27.82 16.57 -8.65
C TYR A 182 -27.81 17.09 -7.22
N GLY A 183 -27.51 18.39 -7.03
CA GLY A 183 -27.46 19.01 -5.70
C GLY A 183 -28.76 18.89 -4.88
N GLN A 184 -29.90 18.67 -5.54
CA GLN A 184 -31.20 18.45 -4.89
C GLN A 184 -31.47 16.98 -4.52
N PHE A 185 -30.52 16.07 -4.77
CA PHE A 185 -30.71 14.66 -4.43
C PHE A 185 -30.87 14.51 -2.89
N PRO A 186 -31.96 13.90 -2.38
CA PRO A 186 -32.25 13.91 -0.95
C PRO A 186 -31.13 13.37 -0.05
N ILE A 187 -30.38 12.36 -0.51
CA ILE A 187 -29.26 11.81 0.26
C ILE A 187 -28.06 12.75 0.29
N VAL A 188 -27.83 13.52 -0.77
CA VAL A 188 -26.79 14.55 -0.77
C VAL A 188 -27.15 15.61 0.27
N LEU A 189 -28.39 16.11 0.25
CA LEU A 189 -28.86 17.10 1.21
C LEU A 189 -28.82 16.60 2.66
N GLU A 190 -29.26 15.37 2.91
CA GLU A 190 -29.20 14.77 4.25
C GLU A 190 -27.76 14.57 4.71
N THR A 191 -26.84 14.19 3.81
CA THR A 191 -25.43 14.02 4.17
C THR A 191 -24.80 15.36 4.52
N TYR A 192 -25.10 16.43 3.78
CA TYR A 192 -24.67 17.78 4.16
C TYR A 192 -25.25 18.19 5.52
N ARG A 193 -26.55 17.96 5.76
CA ARG A 193 -27.19 18.29 7.03
C ARG A 193 -26.56 17.52 8.20
N GLU A 194 -26.36 16.21 8.05
CA GLU A 194 -25.76 15.35 9.09
C GLU A 194 -24.31 15.77 9.37
N CYS A 195 -23.49 15.98 8.32
CA CYS A 195 -22.12 16.43 8.50
C CYS A 195 -22.05 17.80 9.20
N LEU A 196 -22.78 18.80 8.72
CA LEU A 196 -22.67 20.18 9.22
C LEU A 196 -23.31 20.38 10.60
N ARG A 197 -24.36 19.60 10.96
CA ARG A 197 -25.10 19.78 12.23
C ARG A 197 -24.84 18.70 13.27
N ASP A 198 -24.71 17.44 12.86
CA ASP A 198 -24.67 16.32 13.81
C ASP A 198 -23.24 15.85 14.08
N VAL A 199 -22.32 16.05 13.13
CA VAL A 199 -20.94 15.58 13.22
C VAL A 199 -19.96 16.71 13.48
N LEU A 200 -20.00 17.76 12.68
CA LEU A 200 -19.17 18.94 12.88
C LEU A 200 -19.79 19.87 13.94
N ASP A 201 -18.96 20.74 14.50
CA ASP A 201 -19.40 21.83 15.35
C ASP A 201 -18.93 23.17 14.75
N LEU A 202 -19.65 23.63 13.73
CA LEU A 202 -19.37 24.90 13.08
C LEU A 202 -19.60 26.11 14.00
N PRO A 203 -20.67 26.18 14.80
CA PRO A 203 -20.85 27.29 15.75
C PRO A 203 -19.70 27.37 16.75
N GLY A 204 -19.24 26.23 17.29
CA GLY A 204 -18.09 26.20 18.19
C GLY A 204 -16.80 26.65 17.52
N LEU A 205 -16.59 26.28 16.25
CA LEU A 205 -15.43 26.76 15.47
C LEU A 205 -15.51 28.27 15.20
N GLU A 206 -16.68 28.80 14.85
CA GLU A 206 -16.88 30.23 14.62
C GLU A 206 -16.61 31.05 15.89
N GLU A 207 -17.08 30.57 17.05
CA GLU A 207 -16.81 31.18 18.36
C GLU A 207 -15.31 31.16 18.69
N LEU A 208 -14.63 30.03 18.45
CA LEU A 208 -13.18 29.90 18.65
C LEU A 208 -12.40 30.87 17.76
N LEU A 209 -12.70 30.92 16.46
CA LEU A 209 -12.04 31.83 15.52
C LEU A 209 -12.31 33.30 15.89
N ARG A 210 -13.53 33.63 16.31
CA ARG A 210 -13.88 34.97 16.81
C ARG A 210 -13.10 35.33 18.07
N GLY A 211 -12.92 34.38 18.99
CA GLY A 211 -12.09 34.54 20.19
C GLY A 211 -10.62 34.82 19.87
N LEU A 212 -10.08 34.19 18.82
CA LEU A 212 -8.73 34.47 18.31
C LEU A 212 -8.63 35.88 17.69
N HIS A 213 -9.60 36.28 16.87
CA HIS A 213 -9.60 37.60 16.20
C HIS A 213 -9.78 38.75 17.20
N THR A 214 -10.60 38.55 18.23
CA THR A 214 -10.83 39.53 19.32
C THR A 214 -9.71 39.53 20.36
N ARG A 215 -8.74 38.61 20.25
CA ARG A 215 -7.63 38.38 21.20
C ARG A 215 -8.09 38.00 22.62
N GLU A 216 -9.29 37.44 22.75
CA GLU A 216 -9.73 36.78 23.98
C GLU A 216 -9.00 35.44 24.19
N LEU A 217 -8.69 34.77 23.08
CA LEU A 217 -7.83 33.60 22.99
C LEU A 217 -6.44 34.01 22.46
N SER A 218 -5.41 33.46 23.07
CA SER A 218 -4.01 33.66 22.65
C SER A 218 -3.58 32.56 21.67
N LEU A 219 -2.84 32.96 20.63
CA LEU A 219 -2.20 32.05 19.70
C LEU A 219 -0.69 32.15 19.89
N VAL A 220 -0.02 31.02 20.15
CA VAL A 220 1.42 30.96 20.35
C VAL A 220 2.04 30.05 19.32
N GLU A 221 2.99 30.58 18.55
CA GLU A 221 3.76 29.82 17.58
C GLU A 221 5.09 29.38 18.19
N VAL A 222 5.44 28.12 18.02
CA VAL A 222 6.70 27.57 18.46
C VAL A 222 7.27 26.63 17.41
N GLU A 223 8.57 26.74 17.17
CA GLU A 223 9.31 25.80 16.35
C GLU A 223 10.15 24.91 17.27
N THR A 224 9.94 23.61 17.14
CA THR A 224 10.62 22.59 17.94
C THR A 224 11.49 21.73 17.04
N GLN A 225 12.59 21.22 17.59
CA GLN A 225 13.48 20.30 16.85
C GLN A 225 12.88 18.90 16.71
N ARG A 226 11.93 18.54 17.59
CA ARG A 226 11.19 17.27 17.64
C ARG A 226 9.80 17.53 18.18
N ALA A 227 8.87 16.61 17.92
CA ALA A 227 7.51 16.72 18.43
C ALA A 227 7.48 16.82 19.97
N SER A 228 6.73 17.78 20.50
CA SER A 228 6.43 17.89 21.92
C SER A 228 5.62 16.69 22.43
N PRO A 229 5.55 16.45 23.75
CA PRO A 229 4.74 15.36 24.30
C PRO A 229 3.27 15.33 23.82
N PHE A 230 2.65 16.50 23.58
CA PHE A 230 1.28 16.59 23.08
C PHE A 230 1.22 16.34 21.56
N ALA A 231 2.14 16.92 20.78
CA ALA A 231 2.21 16.65 19.34
C ALA A 231 2.53 15.18 19.04
N SER A 232 3.38 14.55 19.86
CA SER A 232 3.70 13.12 19.78
C SER A 232 2.46 12.25 20.01
N SER A 233 1.62 12.60 20.99
CA SER A 233 0.34 11.91 21.23
C SER A 233 -0.62 12.05 20.03
N LEU A 234 -0.70 13.23 19.42
CA LEU A 234 -1.50 13.44 18.21
C LEU A 234 -0.98 12.62 17.01
N LEU A 235 0.34 12.57 16.84
CA LEU A 235 0.97 11.78 15.77
C LEU A 235 0.75 10.29 15.98
N PHE A 236 0.56 9.83 17.21
CA PHE A 236 0.26 8.44 17.51
C PHE A 236 -1.16 8.03 17.04
N ASP A 237 -2.17 8.85 17.35
CA ASP A 237 -3.55 8.61 16.88
C ASP A 237 -3.63 8.58 15.34
N TYR A 238 -2.76 9.35 14.67
CA TYR A 238 -2.57 9.30 13.22
C TYR A 238 -2.14 7.90 12.74
N VAL A 239 -1.16 7.28 13.39
CA VAL A 239 -0.63 5.95 13.00
C VAL A 239 -1.69 4.87 13.16
N ALA A 240 -2.41 4.86 14.28
CA ALA A 240 -3.48 3.89 14.51
C ALA A 240 -4.59 4.01 13.46
N THR A 241 -4.96 5.23 13.08
CA THR A 241 -5.98 5.46 12.06
C THR A 241 -5.48 4.98 10.68
N TYR A 242 -4.25 5.32 10.28
CA TYR A 242 -3.73 4.97 8.96
C TYR A 242 -3.33 3.48 8.82
N MET A 243 -2.80 2.87 9.88
CA MET A 243 -2.40 1.46 9.87
C MET A 243 -3.59 0.49 9.89
N TYR A 244 -4.72 0.89 10.48
CA TYR A 244 -5.87 0.00 10.69
C TYR A 244 -7.12 0.33 9.83
N GLU A 245 -7.22 1.52 9.22
CA GLU A 245 -8.37 1.86 8.36
C GLU A 245 -8.23 1.41 6.88
N GLY A 246 -7.02 1.12 6.40
CA GLY A 246 -6.74 0.81 5.00
C GLY A 246 -6.48 -0.67 4.68
N ASP A 247 -7.06 -1.15 3.58
CA ASP A 247 -6.57 -2.33 2.82
C ASP A 247 -5.43 -1.85 1.88
N THR A 248 -4.52 -1.03 2.42
CA THR A 248 -3.46 -0.36 1.66
C THR A 248 -2.31 -1.35 1.39
N PRO A 249 -1.77 -1.40 0.16
CA PRO A 249 -0.61 -2.23 -0.18
C PRO A 249 0.53 -2.03 0.82
N ASN A 250 1.29 -3.11 1.09
CA ASN A 250 2.40 -3.07 2.06
C ASN A 250 3.41 -1.94 1.77
N ALA A 251 3.59 -1.55 0.50
CA ALA A 251 4.48 -0.47 0.08
C ALA A 251 3.99 0.92 0.56
N GLU A 252 2.69 1.21 0.49
CA GLU A 252 2.12 2.45 1.02
C GLU A 252 2.21 2.50 2.55
N ARG A 253 2.01 1.35 3.22
CA ARG A 253 2.20 1.23 4.67
C ARG A 253 3.65 1.48 5.09
N ARG A 254 4.63 0.94 4.36
CA ARG A 254 6.06 1.19 4.60
C ARG A 254 6.44 2.65 4.35
N ALA A 255 5.90 3.27 3.30
CA ALA A 255 6.14 4.69 3.02
C ALA A 255 5.61 5.60 4.13
N ALA A 256 4.43 5.29 4.70
CA ALA A 256 3.87 6.01 5.84
C ALA A 256 4.64 5.76 7.16
N ALA A 257 5.21 4.57 7.35
CA ALA A 257 6.03 4.27 8.53
C ALA A 257 7.39 4.99 8.50
N LEU A 258 7.98 5.18 7.31
CA LEU A 258 9.24 5.91 7.12
C LEU A 258 9.13 7.41 7.42
N SER A 259 7.93 7.97 7.35
CA SER A 259 7.61 9.38 7.65
C SER A 259 7.19 9.60 9.10
N LEU A 260 7.66 8.78 10.04
CA LEU A 260 7.36 8.92 11.47
C LEU A 260 8.62 9.25 12.28
N ASP A 261 8.41 9.89 13.44
CA ASP A 261 9.46 10.24 14.40
C ASP A 261 10.08 8.98 15.04
N ARG A 262 11.41 8.92 15.09
CA ARG A 262 12.20 7.80 15.62
C ARG A 262 11.92 7.51 17.07
N ASP A 263 11.68 8.51 17.90
CA ASP A 263 11.48 8.28 19.33
C ASP A 263 10.10 7.61 19.57
N LEU A 264 9.11 7.95 18.72
CA LEU A 264 7.79 7.31 18.68
C LEU A 264 7.88 5.86 18.15
N LEU A 265 8.60 5.64 17.04
CA LEU A 265 8.83 4.29 16.50
C LEU A 265 9.58 3.39 17.48
N ARG A 266 10.54 3.96 18.23
CA ARG A 266 11.34 3.26 19.24
C ARG A 266 10.51 2.83 20.45
N GLU A 267 9.49 3.59 20.84
CA GLU A 267 8.55 3.19 21.90
C GLU A 267 7.54 2.13 21.42
N LEU A 268 7.22 2.10 20.12
CA LEU A 268 6.07 1.33 19.61
C LEU A 268 6.41 0.01 18.89
N LEU A 269 7.49 -0.04 18.12
CA LEU A 269 7.80 -1.18 17.24
C LEU A 269 8.95 -2.04 17.74
N GLY A 270 9.64 -1.62 18.81
CA GLY A 270 10.93 -2.20 19.16
C GLY A 270 12.01 -1.83 18.14
N GLN A 271 13.27 -2.01 18.50
CA GLN A 271 14.41 -1.54 17.70
C GLN A 271 14.64 -2.36 16.40
N GLU A 272 13.88 -3.42 16.16
CA GLU A 272 14.19 -4.47 15.19
C GLU A 272 13.66 -4.23 13.75
N GLU A 273 12.77 -3.25 13.51
CA GLU A 273 12.08 -3.11 12.21
C GLU A 273 12.66 -2.04 11.25
N LEU A 274 13.65 -1.24 11.68
CA LEU A 274 14.23 -0.17 10.84
C LEU A 274 15.01 -0.70 9.62
N ARG A 275 15.62 -1.89 9.73
CA ARG A 275 16.35 -2.54 8.63
C ARG A 275 15.45 -2.91 7.46
N ASP A 276 14.19 -3.24 7.74
CA ASP A 276 13.21 -3.68 6.74
C ASP A 276 12.58 -2.52 5.97
N LEU A 277 12.78 -1.28 6.45
CA LEU A 277 12.26 -0.07 5.82
C LEU A 277 13.25 0.56 4.84
N ILE A 278 14.55 0.28 4.95
CA ILE A 278 15.59 0.82 4.05
C ILE A 278 15.78 -0.13 2.88
N ASP A 279 15.61 0.40 1.66
CA ASP A 279 15.86 -0.35 0.44
C ASP A 279 17.38 -0.54 0.21
N ALA A 280 17.79 -1.77 -0.09
CA ALA A 280 19.20 -2.14 -0.22
C ALA A 280 19.86 -1.46 -1.43
N GLN A 281 19.14 -1.32 -2.54
CA GLN A 281 19.67 -0.65 -3.73
C GLN A 281 19.78 0.86 -3.51
N ALA A 282 18.79 1.48 -2.88
CA ALA A 282 18.85 2.88 -2.48
C ALA A 282 20.03 3.17 -1.54
N LEU A 283 20.34 2.25 -0.61
CA LEU A 283 21.51 2.35 0.25
C LEU A 283 22.81 2.36 -0.57
N GLU A 284 22.97 1.40 -1.48
CA GLU A 284 24.16 1.30 -2.34
C GLU A 284 24.33 2.54 -3.22
N GLU A 285 23.25 3.06 -3.81
CA GLU A 285 23.28 4.28 -4.64
C GLU A 285 23.73 5.50 -3.83
N VAL A 286 23.17 5.70 -2.63
CA VAL A 286 23.54 6.81 -1.75
C VAL A 286 24.98 6.67 -1.25
N GLU A 287 25.41 5.47 -0.84
CA GLU A 287 26.80 5.23 -0.44
C GLU A 287 27.77 5.52 -1.57
N ASN A 288 27.48 5.07 -2.80
CA ASN A 288 28.30 5.34 -3.96
C ASN A 288 28.41 6.85 -4.27
N ASP A 289 27.32 7.60 -4.13
CA ASP A 289 27.34 9.06 -4.31
C ASP A 289 28.16 9.78 -3.23
N LEU A 290 27.99 9.40 -1.96
CA LEU A 290 28.70 10.00 -0.83
C LEU A 290 30.21 9.68 -0.89
N GLN A 291 30.56 8.47 -1.32
CA GLN A 291 31.94 8.01 -1.50
C GLN A 291 32.61 8.50 -2.78
N ARG A 292 31.91 9.26 -3.63
CA ARG A 292 32.42 9.72 -4.94
C ARG A 292 32.73 8.57 -5.92
N LEU A 293 32.03 7.45 -5.78
CA LEU A 293 32.17 6.24 -6.62
C LEU A 293 31.16 6.18 -7.76
N SER A 294 30.08 6.96 -7.70
CA SER A 294 29.09 7.02 -8.78
C SER A 294 29.64 7.71 -10.02
N GLU A 295 29.14 7.34 -11.19
CA GLU A 295 29.59 7.93 -12.47
C GLU A 295 29.49 9.47 -12.49
N ARG A 296 28.52 10.02 -11.75
CA ARG A 296 28.28 11.47 -11.65
C ARG A 296 29.30 12.20 -10.78
N THR A 297 29.98 11.48 -9.88
CA THR A 297 30.78 12.06 -8.81
C THR A 297 32.28 11.74 -8.91
N ARG A 298 32.67 10.81 -9.79
CA ARG A 298 34.07 10.45 -10.03
C ARG A 298 34.87 11.64 -10.57
N ALA A 299 36.10 11.78 -10.08
CA ALA A 299 37.03 12.80 -10.50
C ALA A 299 37.50 12.57 -11.95
N ALA A 300 37.47 13.64 -12.75
CA ALA A 300 37.94 13.65 -14.13
C ALA A 300 39.31 14.32 -14.30
N ASN A 301 39.73 15.15 -13.35
CA ASN A 301 40.97 15.92 -13.37
C ASN A 301 41.57 16.04 -11.95
N SER A 302 42.78 16.59 -11.84
CA SER A 302 43.50 16.70 -10.55
C SER A 302 42.78 17.60 -9.55
N ASP A 303 42.09 18.65 -10.01
CA ASP A 303 41.30 19.53 -9.15
C ASP A 303 40.11 18.79 -8.53
N ALA A 304 39.38 18.01 -9.33
CA ALA A 304 38.29 17.18 -8.84
C ALA A 304 38.80 16.11 -7.85
N LEU A 305 40.01 15.56 -8.06
CA LEU A 305 40.61 14.62 -7.10
C LEU A 305 40.99 15.31 -5.78
N HIS A 306 41.44 16.57 -5.83
CA HIS A 306 41.66 17.37 -4.62
C HIS A 306 40.35 17.58 -3.84
N ASP A 307 39.25 17.87 -4.52
CA ASP A 307 37.93 18.00 -3.88
C ASP A 307 37.45 16.66 -3.27
N VAL A 308 37.78 15.53 -3.89
CA VAL A 308 37.56 14.20 -3.31
C VAL A 308 38.35 14.03 -2.01
N LEU A 309 39.64 14.39 -1.98
CA LEU A 309 40.47 14.33 -0.75
C LEU A 309 39.91 15.23 0.36
N ARG A 310 39.44 16.44 0.01
CA ARG A 310 38.84 17.37 0.99
C ARG A 310 37.52 16.88 1.55
N SER A 311 36.71 16.19 0.74
CA SER A 311 35.40 15.69 1.15
C SER A 311 35.47 14.35 1.88
N VAL A 312 36.11 13.34 1.28
CA VAL A 312 36.18 11.97 1.82
C VAL A 312 37.26 11.85 2.90
N GLY A 313 38.40 12.52 2.74
CA GLY A 313 39.54 12.45 3.65
C GLY A 313 40.71 11.64 3.08
N ASP A 314 41.33 10.84 3.96
CA ASP A 314 42.50 10.01 3.66
C ASP A 314 42.17 8.89 2.68
N LEU A 315 42.99 8.70 1.65
CA LEU A 315 42.81 7.66 0.63
C LEU A 315 44.12 6.93 0.32
N THR A 316 44.03 5.62 0.08
CA THR A 316 45.11 4.90 -0.64
C THR A 316 45.10 5.22 -2.13
N VAL A 317 46.14 4.81 -2.87
CA VAL A 317 46.19 5.01 -4.33
C VAL A 317 45.07 4.22 -5.02
N GLU A 318 44.77 3.02 -4.53
CA GLU A 318 43.69 2.17 -5.03
C GLU A 318 42.32 2.79 -4.76
N GLU A 319 42.11 3.30 -3.54
CA GLU A 319 40.88 4.00 -3.16
C GLU A 319 40.69 5.28 -3.99
N ALA A 320 41.76 6.05 -4.23
CA ALA A 320 41.71 7.22 -5.10
C ALA A 320 41.38 6.84 -6.54
N GLN A 321 41.93 5.73 -7.06
CA GLN A 321 41.64 5.24 -8.41
C GLN A 321 40.19 4.81 -8.58
N ALA A 322 39.57 4.21 -7.57
CA ALA A 322 38.14 3.85 -7.59
C ALA A 322 37.21 5.08 -7.71
N ARG A 323 37.68 6.24 -7.25
CA ARG A 323 36.98 7.55 -7.29
C ARG A 323 37.36 8.40 -8.50
N CYS A 324 38.18 7.88 -9.42
CA CYS A 324 38.52 8.51 -10.69
C CYS A 324 37.81 7.83 -11.86
N LEU A 325 37.58 8.58 -12.93
CA LEU A 325 37.16 7.99 -14.21
C LEU A 325 38.25 7.04 -14.75
N GLY A 326 37.85 5.92 -15.33
CA GLY A 326 38.79 4.86 -15.76
C GLY A 326 39.80 5.29 -16.83
N ALA A 327 39.57 6.40 -17.53
CA ALA A 327 40.50 6.98 -18.50
C ALA A 327 41.67 7.73 -17.85
N VAL A 328 41.67 7.92 -16.53
CA VAL A 328 42.64 8.77 -15.83
C VAL A 328 43.32 8.04 -14.68
N SER A 329 44.61 8.31 -14.51
CA SER A 329 45.44 7.68 -13.47
C SER A 329 45.47 8.53 -12.21
N ALA A 330 44.88 8.03 -11.13
CA ALA A 330 44.90 8.68 -9.82
C ALA A 330 46.34 8.86 -9.31
N ASN A 331 47.21 7.87 -9.51
CA ASN A 331 48.61 7.96 -9.08
C ASN A 331 49.34 9.17 -9.71
N ARG A 332 49.14 9.41 -11.01
CA ARG A 332 49.72 10.59 -11.68
C ARG A 332 49.15 11.88 -11.10
N MET A 333 47.84 11.96 -10.89
CA MET A 333 47.18 13.14 -10.35
C MET A 333 47.62 13.45 -8.92
N LEU A 334 47.75 12.42 -8.07
CA LEU A 334 48.26 12.55 -6.72
C LEU A 334 49.70 13.09 -6.74
N HIS A 335 50.55 12.57 -7.64
CA HIS A 335 51.91 13.07 -7.80
C HIS A 335 51.95 14.55 -8.25
N ASP A 336 51.08 14.94 -9.19
CA ASP A 336 50.94 16.33 -9.62
C ASP A 336 50.50 17.24 -8.45
N LEU A 337 49.47 16.82 -7.69
CA LEU A 337 48.98 17.54 -6.50
C LEU A 337 50.05 17.66 -5.40
N MET A 338 50.88 16.64 -5.20
CA MET A 338 52.02 16.69 -4.27
C MET A 338 53.10 17.67 -4.75
N GLY A 339 53.37 17.71 -6.06
CA GLY A 339 54.27 18.70 -6.67
C GLY A 339 53.79 20.14 -6.46
N GLU A 340 52.48 20.34 -6.50
CA GLU A 340 51.80 21.62 -6.20
C GLU A 340 51.64 21.89 -4.70
N ARG A 341 52.01 20.95 -3.82
CA ARG A 341 51.81 20.99 -2.35
C ARG A 341 50.35 21.11 -1.92
N ARG A 342 49.43 20.55 -2.71
CA ARG A 342 48.00 20.46 -2.40
C ARG A 342 47.62 19.13 -1.75
N ALA A 343 48.41 18.09 -1.94
CA ALA A 343 48.25 16.81 -1.26
C ALA A 343 49.54 16.40 -0.56
N VAL A 344 49.41 15.61 0.50
CA VAL A 344 50.54 15.02 1.24
C VAL A 344 50.31 13.55 1.55
N VAL A 345 51.41 12.81 1.70
CA VAL A 345 51.39 11.42 2.18
C VAL A 345 51.69 11.42 3.66
N MET A 346 50.83 10.78 4.43
CA MET A 346 50.99 10.58 5.87
C MET A 346 50.73 9.11 6.23
N ARG A 347 51.37 8.64 7.30
CA ARG A 347 51.17 7.27 7.79
C ARG A 347 50.01 7.25 8.79
N ILE A 348 48.93 6.58 8.43
CA ILE A 348 47.67 6.50 9.21
C ILE A 348 47.28 5.03 9.33
N GLY A 349 47.00 4.55 10.53
CA GLY A 349 46.62 3.14 10.75
C GLY A 349 47.68 2.11 10.31
N GLY A 350 48.95 2.53 10.16
CA GLY A 350 50.04 1.68 9.69
C GLY A 350 50.30 1.72 8.18
N GLU A 351 49.45 2.38 7.40
CA GLU A 351 49.55 2.47 5.93
C GLU A 351 49.89 3.89 5.46
N GLU A 352 50.47 4.01 4.27
CA GLU A 352 50.68 5.31 3.61
C GLU A 352 49.39 5.75 2.91
N ARG A 353 48.86 6.91 3.31
CA ARG A 353 47.63 7.47 2.74
C ARG A 353 47.85 8.91 2.29
N HIS A 354 47.13 9.28 1.24
CA HIS A 354 47.13 10.60 0.65
C HIS A 354 45.99 11.41 1.28
N ILE A 355 46.30 12.62 1.74
CA ILE A 355 45.33 13.57 2.29
C ILE A 355 45.50 14.94 1.62
N ALA A 356 44.49 15.79 1.71
CA ALA A 356 44.62 17.20 1.38
C ALA A 356 45.64 17.87 2.32
N ALA A 357 46.51 18.71 1.78
CA ALA A 357 47.58 19.36 2.53
C ALA A 357 47.04 20.26 3.67
N GLU A 358 45.85 20.81 3.48
CA GLU A 358 45.12 21.64 4.44
C GLU A 358 44.71 20.86 5.71
N ASP A 359 44.55 19.54 5.60
CA ASP A 359 44.13 18.68 6.71
C ASP A 359 45.34 18.09 7.49
N ALA A 360 46.57 18.39 7.10
CA ALA A 360 47.78 17.78 7.69
C ALA A 360 47.89 18.00 9.22
N GLY A 361 47.57 19.20 9.71
CA GLY A 361 47.51 19.50 11.15
C GLY A 361 46.45 18.67 11.88
N MET A 362 45.27 18.51 11.28
CA MET A 362 44.18 17.70 11.86
C MET A 362 44.58 16.22 12.00
N TYR A 363 45.24 15.63 11.00
CA TYR A 363 45.73 14.24 11.07
C TYR A 363 46.91 14.07 12.03
N ARG A 364 47.79 15.08 12.13
CA ARG A 364 48.86 15.14 13.14
C ARG A 364 48.27 15.10 14.55
N ASP A 365 47.30 15.95 14.83
CA ASP A 365 46.73 16.10 16.17
C ASP A 365 45.83 14.92 16.56
N ALA A 366 45.13 14.32 15.59
CA ALA A 366 44.26 13.16 15.84
C ALA A 366 45.03 11.85 16.07
N PHE A 367 46.12 11.61 15.32
CA PHE A 367 46.80 10.30 15.29
C PHE A 367 48.28 10.34 15.63
N GLY A 368 48.87 11.51 15.86
CA GLY A 368 50.31 11.67 16.04
C GLY A 368 51.11 11.45 14.74
N ALA A 369 50.47 11.57 13.57
CA ALA A 369 51.11 11.35 12.29
C ALA A 369 52.07 12.52 11.96
N ILE A 370 53.24 12.21 11.39
CA ILE A 370 54.28 13.20 11.12
C ILE A 370 54.03 13.84 9.74
N PRO A 371 53.71 15.14 9.64
CA PRO A 371 53.52 15.80 8.36
C PRO A 371 54.86 16.01 7.64
N PRO A 372 54.89 15.94 6.30
CA PRO A 372 56.11 16.22 5.53
C PRO A 372 56.51 17.70 5.63
N GLY A 373 57.80 17.98 5.47
CA GLY A 373 58.33 19.34 5.50
C GLY A 373 57.90 20.19 4.29
N GLY A 374 57.79 21.51 4.48
CA GLY A 374 57.49 22.46 3.40
C GLY A 374 56.03 22.89 3.27
N LEU A 375 55.17 22.49 4.22
CA LEU A 375 53.79 22.96 4.34
C LEU A 375 53.71 24.38 4.95
N PRO A 376 52.75 25.21 4.52
CA PRO A 376 52.44 26.48 5.17
C PRO A 376 52.10 26.31 6.66
N ALA A 377 52.53 27.27 7.50
CA ALA A 377 52.25 27.23 8.94
C ALA A 377 50.75 27.18 9.27
N ALA A 378 49.90 27.81 8.45
CA ALA A 378 48.45 27.79 8.59
C ALA A 378 47.83 26.38 8.52
N PHE A 379 48.46 25.43 7.81
CA PHE A 379 47.98 24.05 7.72
C PHE A 379 48.42 23.18 8.91
N LEU A 380 49.24 23.74 9.80
CA LEU A 380 49.79 23.08 10.99
C LEU A 380 49.30 23.74 12.29
N GLU A 381 48.31 24.64 12.20
CA GLU A 381 47.64 25.21 13.36
C GLU A 381 46.86 24.14 14.11
N ASP A 382 46.80 24.26 15.43
CA ASP A 382 46.13 23.29 16.29
C ASP A 382 44.63 23.32 16.06
N VAL A 383 44.04 22.13 15.89
CA VAL A 383 42.60 21.98 15.63
C VAL A 383 41.93 21.43 16.88
N GLU A 384 40.84 22.07 17.31
CA GLU A 384 40.02 21.58 18.43
C GLU A 384 39.26 20.30 18.03
N ASP A 385 39.28 19.30 18.93
CA ASP A 385 38.67 17.98 18.76
C ASP A 385 38.91 17.34 17.36
N PRO A 386 40.17 17.17 16.93
CA PRO A 386 40.52 16.83 15.56
C PRO A 386 39.96 15.44 15.17
N PHE A 387 39.99 14.49 16.11
CA PHE A 387 39.45 13.16 15.90
C PHE A 387 37.91 13.17 15.75
N ALA A 388 37.19 13.99 16.52
CA ALA A 388 35.74 14.13 16.37
C ALA A 388 35.35 14.74 15.02
N ARG A 389 36.14 15.68 14.51
CA ARG A 389 35.96 16.23 13.15
C ARG A 389 36.17 15.18 12.06
N LEU A 390 37.18 14.33 12.20
CA LEU A 390 37.41 13.21 11.28
C LEU A 390 36.27 12.19 11.32
N VAL A 391 35.78 11.83 12.50
CA VAL A 391 34.63 10.91 12.64
C VAL A 391 33.36 11.52 12.02
N ARG A 392 33.09 12.82 12.21
CA ARG A 392 31.98 13.52 11.52
C ARG A 392 32.14 13.52 10.01
N ARG A 393 33.36 13.77 9.51
CA ARG A 393 33.65 13.70 8.06
C ARG A 393 33.39 12.30 7.53
N TYR A 394 33.88 11.28 8.22
CA TYR A 394 33.65 9.87 7.88
C TYR A 394 32.16 9.55 7.84
N ALA A 395 31.39 9.95 8.85
CA ALA A 395 29.96 9.70 8.91
C ALA A 395 29.15 10.41 7.82
N ARG A 396 29.63 11.56 7.32
CA ARG A 396 28.98 12.29 6.22
C ARG A 396 29.28 11.71 4.84
N THR A 397 30.36 10.94 4.71
CA THR A 397 30.77 10.35 3.42
C THR A 397 30.44 8.87 3.34
N HIS A 398 30.14 8.21 4.46
CA HIS A 398 29.76 6.81 4.51
C HIS A 398 28.26 6.67 4.86
N GLY A 399 27.64 5.57 4.43
CA GLY A 399 26.33 5.17 4.96
C GLY A 399 26.45 4.66 6.40
N PRO A 400 25.44 3.93 6.92
CA PRO A 400 25.48 3.41 8.28
C PRO A 400 26.69 2.48 8.48
N PHE A 401 27.53 2.74 9.48
CA PHE A 401 28.79 2.02 9.69
C PHE A 401 28.91 1.47 11.12
N VAL A 402 29.65 0.37 11.30
CA VAL A 402 29.91 -0.18 12.64
C VAL A 402 31.18 0.41 13.25
N THR A 403 31.29 0.37 14.58
CA THR A 403 32.49 0.85 15.30
C THR A 403 33.78 0.20 14.77
N GLY A 404 33.74 -1.08 14.42
CA GLY A 404 34.90 -1.84 13.92
C GLY A 404 35.54 -1.22 12.68
N TRP A 405 34.76 -0.63 11.77
CA TRP A 405 35.29 -0.06 10.52
C TRP A 405 36.21 1.14 10.77
N LEU A 406 35.86 2.00 11.73
CA LEU A 406 36.70 3.12 12.14
C LEU A 406 37.94 2.63 12.89
N THR A 407 37.78 1.62 13.75
CA THR A 407 38.91 0.99 14.45
C THR A 407 39.91 0.40 13.47
N ASP A 408 39.44 -0.33 12.47
CA ASP A 408 40.29 -0.93 11.43
C ASP A 408 40.92 0.14 10.54
N ARG A 409 40.18 1.20 10.19
CA ARG A 409 40.70 2.28 9.34
C ARG A 409 41.78 3.10 10.03
N TYR A 410 41.61 3.45 11.31
CA TYR A 410 42.47 4.41 12.01
C TYR A 410 43.38 3.81 13.07
N GLY A 411 43.15 2.57 13.49
CA GLY A 411 43.95 1.88 14.52
C GLY A 411 43.76 2.45 15.94
N VAL A 412 42.70 3.22 16.17
CA VAL A 412 42.34 3.84 17.47
C VAL A 412 40.90 3.50 17.82
N ASP A 413 40.57 3.46 19.12
CA ASP A 413 39.18 3.20 19.57
C ASP A 413 38.32 4.48 19.42
N PRO A 414 37.32 4.49 18.52
CA PRO A 414 36.45 5.65 18.31
C PRO A 414 35.29 5.74 19.32
N THR A 415 35.12 4.74 20.20
CA THR A 415 33.93 4.59 21.04
C THR A 415 33.60 5.82 21.90
N PRO A 416 34.55 6.50 22.58
CA PRO A 416 34.23 7.69 23.39
C PRO A 416 33.67 8.83 22.55
N VAL A 417 34.25 9.07 21.37
CA VAL A 417 33.84 10.13 20.44
C VAL A 417 32.48 9.82 19.84
N LEU A 418 32.23 8.57 19.43
CA LEU A 418 30.94 8.16 18.88
C LEU A 418 29.81 8.35 19.90
N LYS A 419 30.04 8.00 21.17
CA LYS A 419 29.06 8.21 22.25
C LYS A 419 28.79 9.68 22.52
N GLU A 420 29.81 10.54 22.50
CA GLU A 420 29.61 11.97 22.68
C GLU A 420 28.88 12.59 21.48
N LEU A 421 29.21 12.18 20.26
CA LEU A 421 28.48 12.60 19.05
C LEU A 421 27.02 12.16 19.06
N GLU A 422 26.71 10.95 19.56
CA GLU A 422 25.33 10.51 19.80
C GLU A 422 24.61 11.40 20.82
N ARG A 423 25.25 11.71 21.95
CA ARG A 423 24.68 12.55 23.02
C ARG A 423 24.37 13.97 22.54
N THR A 424 25.24 14.53 21.70
CA THR A 424 25.07 15.85 21.08
C THR A 424 24.17 15.86 19.84
N GLY A 425 23.67 14.70 19.39
CA GLY A 425 22.84 14.58 18.20
C GLY A 425 23.58 14.64 16.86
N GLY A 426 24.92 14.62 16.87
CA GLY A 426 25.74 14.59 15.65
C GLY A 426 25.80 13.22 14.97
N LEU A 427 25.41 12.14 15.66
CA LEU A 427 25.27 10.79 15.09
C LEU A 427 24.01 10.11 15.64
N VAL A 428 23.46 9.21 14.85
CA VAL A 428 22.35 8.33 15.21
C VAL A 428 22.86 6.91 15.34
N ARG A 429 22.42 6.20 16.38
CA ARG A 429 22.70 4.79 16.60
C ARG A 429 21.45 3.93 16.41
N GLY A 430 21.53 2.91 15.55
CA GLY A 430 20.38 2.06 15.26
C GLY A 430 20.74 0.84 14.41
N GLU A 431 19.75 0.02 14.12
CA GLU A 431 19.85 -1.10 13.20
C GLU A 431 19.38 -0.66 11.82
N LEU A 432 20.31 -0.23 10.98
CA LEU A 432 20.05 0.56 9.78
C LEU A 432 20.41 -0.16 8.48
N ARG A 433 21.47 -0.99 8.46
CA ARG A 433 21.84 -1.69 7.22
C ARG A 433 20.89 -2.88 6.97
N PRO A 434 20.31 -3.02 5.76
CA PRO A 434 19.56 -4.21 5.37
C PRO A 434 20.44 -5.46 5.43
N GLY A 435 19.98 -6.50 6.14
CA GLY A 435 20.73 -7.74 6.32
C GLY A 435 21.94 -7.67 7.27
N GLY A 436 22.16 -6.53 7.93
CA GLY A 436 23.15 -6.42 9.00
C GLY A 436 22.67 -7.09 10.31
N SER A 437 23.59 -7.33 11.24
CA SER A 437 23.30 -7.95 12.54
C SER A 437 23.73 -7.11 13.75
N GLU A 438 24.40 -5.98 13.54
CA GLU A 438 24.93 -5.12 14.61
C GLU A 438 24.26 -3.75 14.58
N ARG A 439 24.36 -2.99 15.68
CA ARG A 439 23.88 -1.59 15.71
C ARG A 439 24.94 -0.69 15.06
N GLU A 440 24.55 0.01 14.02
CA GLU A 440 25.39 0.92 13.26
C GLU A 440 25.23 2.39 13.72
N TRP A 441 26.17 3.22 13.29
CA TRP A 441 26.20 4.67 13.45
C TRP A 441 25.92 5.31 12.09
N CYS A 442 25.15 6.40 12.07
CA CYS A 442 24.88 7.13 10.83
C CYS A 442 24.78 8.63 11.11
N ASP A 443 25.25 9.46 10.18
CA ASP A 443 24.99 10.90 10.23
C ASP A 443 23.48 11.16 9.99
N PRO A 444 22.84 12.08 10.73
CA PRO A 444 21.42 12.36 10.58
C PRO A 444 21.02 12.74 9.14
N GLU A 445 21.81 13.57 8.44
CA GLU A 445 21.50 13.99 7.08
C GLU A 445 21.63 12.85 6.07
N VAL A 446 22.63 11.98 6.26
CA VAL A 446 22.80 10.77 5.44
C VAL A 446 21.61 9.85 5.63
N LEU A 447 21.15 9.64 6.86
CA LEU A 447 19.96 8.85 7.14
C LEU A 447 18.71 9.44 6.47
N ARG A 448 18.52 10.77 6.48
CA ARG A 448 17.41 11.42 5.76
C ARG A 448 17.48 11.18 4.26
N ARG A 449 18.68 11.27 3.68
CA ARG A 449 18.91 11.03 2.25
C ARG A 449 18.60 9.58 1.87
N LEU A 450 19.01 8.62 2.71
CA LEU A 450 18.70 7.20 2.53
C LEU A 450 17.20 6.95 2.53
N ARG A 451 16.48 7.47 3.53
CA ARG A 451 15.02 7.30 3.61
C ARG A 451 14.30 7.91 2.42
N ARG A 452 14.69 9.11 1.98
CA ARG A 452 14.12 9.74 0.77
C ARG A 452 14.34 8.89 -0.46
N ALA A 453 15.53 8.31 -0.63
CA ALA A 453 15.84 7.41 -1.75
C ALA A 453 15.02 6.11 -1.68
N SER A 454 14.94 5.47 -0.52
CA SER A 454 14.13 4.24 -0.32
C SER A 454 12.64 4.49 -0.56
N LEU A 455 12.11 5.62 -0.06
CA LEU A 455 10.71 6.00 -0.27
C LEU A 455 10.42 6.33 -1.74
N ALA A 456 11.34 6.99 -2.44
CA ALA A 456 11.22 7.23 -3.87
C ALA A 456 11.19 5.92 -4.68
N SER A 457 11.98 4.91 -4.26
CA SER A 457 11.93 3.56 -4.84
C SER A 457 10.56 2.91 -4.63
N LEU A 458 10.04 2.93 -3.40
CA LEU A 458 8.72 2.39 -3.07
C LEU A 458 7.58 3.11 -3.81
N ARG A 459 7.65 4.43 -3.95
CA ARG A 459 6.65 5.20 -4.73
C ARG A 459 6.64 4.81 -6.21
N LYS A 460 7.80 4.51 -6.80
CA LYS A 460 7.89 4.01 -8.18
C LYS A 460 7.24 2.63 -8.34
N GLU A 461 7.33 1.77 -7.33
CA GLU A 461 6.67 0.45 -7.37
C GLU A 461 5.13 0.56 -7.34
N VAL A 462 4.59 1.61 -6.73
CA VAL A 462 3.15 1.86 -6.56
C VAL A 462 2.56 2.72 -7.68
N GLU A 463 3.40 3.23 -8.60
CA GLU A 463 2.94 4.12 -9.65
C GLU A 463 1.89 3.43 -10.56
N PRO A 464 0.69 4.03 -10.73
CA PRO A 464 -0.36 3.42 -11.52
C PRO A 464 0.09 3.27 -12.98
N ALA A 465 0.07 2.04 -13.48
CA ALA A 465 0.41 1.75 -14.87
C ALA A 465 -0.57 2.46 -15.83
N GLU A 466 -0.06 2.92 -16.97
CA GLU A 466 -0.90 3.52 -18.00
C GLU A 466 -2.02 2.57 -18.46
N GLN A 467 -3.21 3.10 -18.72
CA GLN A 467 -4.35 2.32 -19.25
C GLN A 467 -3.98 1.53 -20.52
N ARG A 468 -3.08 2.09 -21.35
CA ARG A 468 -2.57 1.43 -22.57
C ARG A 468 -1.67 0.24 -22.25
N ALA A 469 -0.89 0.29 -21.18
CA ALA A 469 -0.07 -0.82 -20.71
C ALA A 469 -0.97 -1.96 -20.22
N LEU A 470 -2.00 -1.65 -19.43
CA LEU A 470 -2.99 -2.65 -18.98
C LEU A 470 -3.73 -3.30 -20.16
N ALA A 471 -4.15 -2.50 -21.15
CA ALA A 471 -4.85 -2.99 -22.34
C ALA A 471 -3.99 -3.96 -23.18
N ARG A 472 -2.65 -3.77 -23.20
CA ARG A 472 -1.72 -4.70 -23.86
C ARG A 472 -1.41 -5.93 -23.02
N PHE A 473 -1.26 -5.75 -21.71
CA PHE A 473 -0.92 -6.80 -20.77
C PHE A 473 -2.04 -7.85 -20.65
N LEU A 474 -3.29 -7.41 -20.49
CA LEU A 474 -4.40 -8.29 -20.13
C LEU A 474 -4.64 -9.42 -21.16
N PRO A 475 -4.70 -9.17 -22.49
CA PRO A 475 -4.83 -10.25 -23.46
C PRO A 475 -3.64 -11.21 -23.47
N ALA A 476 -2.42 -10.69 -23.34
CA ALA A 476 -1.19 -11.49 -23.31
C ALA A 476 -1.13 -12.39 -22.07
N TRP A 477 -1.47 -11.84 -20.90
CA TRP A 477 -1.54 -12.58 -19.64
C TRP A 477 -2.63 -13.67 -19.67
N GLN A 478 -3.76 -13.40 -20.33
CA GLN A 478 -4.83 -14.39 -20.55
C GLN A 478 -4.56 -15.38 -21.69
N GLY A 479 -3.38 -15.32 -22.31
CA GLY A 479 -2.96 -16.20 -23.40
C GLY A 479 -3.70 -16.01 -24.72
N VAL A 480 -4.36 -14.87 -24.94
CA VAL A 480 -5.10 -14.55 -26.17
C VAL A 480 -4.11 -14.21 -27.28
N ASP A 481 -4.24 -14.87 -28.43
CA ASP A 481 -3.37 -14.72 -29.60
C ASP A 481 -1.86 -14.98 -29.31
N ALA A 482 -1.55 -15.60 -28.17
CA ALA A 482 -0.20 -15.97 -27.72
C ALA A 482 0.20 -17.40 -28.16
N ALA A 483 -0.38 -17.90 -29.26
CA ALA A 483 -0.16 -19.27 -29.71
C ALA A 483 1.29 -19.49 -30.17
N SER A 484 2.03 -20.36 -29.48
CA SER A 484 3.34 -20.83 -29.94
C SER A 484 3.20 -21.66 -31.23
N PRO A 485 4.07 -21.48 -32.24
CA PRO A 485 3.97 -22.18 -33.54
C PRO A 485 3.97 -23.72 -33.50
N GLY A 486 4.32 -24.34 -32.37
CA GLY A 486 4.52 -25.79 -32.24
C GLY A 486 3.61 -26.54 -31.25
N GLY A 487 2.61 -25.88 -30.65
CA GLY A 487 1.81 -26.48 -29.56
C GLY A 487 0.33 -26.64 -29.91
N ALA A 488 -0.03 -27.61 -30.76
CA ALA A 488 -1.42 -27.98 -31.02
C ALA A 488 -1.70 -29.37 -30.47
N GLY A 489 -2.85 -29.56 -29.79
CA GLY A 489 -3.24 -30.86 -29.27
C GLY A 489 -4.04 -30.78 -27.96
N VAL A 490 -4.39 -31.96 -27.44
CA VAL A 490 -5.18 -32.11 -26.21
C VAL A 490 -4.44 -31.57 -24.99
N ASP A 491 -3.12 -31.80 -24.89
CA ASP A 491 -2.32 -31.31 -23.77
C ASP A 491 -2.30 -29.77 -23.69
N ARG A 492 -2.20 -29.09 -24.84
CA ARG A 492 -2.31 -27.63 -24.90
C ARG A 492 -3.70 -27.14 -24.51
N LEU A 493 -4.74 -27.85 -24.94
CA LEU A 493 -6.11 -27.54 -24.52
C LEU A 493 -6.25 -27.65 -23.01
N ARG A 494 -5.59 -28.62 -22.36
CA ARG A 494 -5.59 -28.71 -20.89
C ARG A 494 -5.01 -27.46 -20.25
N GLU A 495 -3.82 -27.05 -20.67
CA GLU A 495 -3.16 -25.83 -20.15
C GLU A 495 -4.04 -24.58 -20.30
N ILE A 496 -4.71 -24.44 -21.45
CA ILE A 496 -5.60 -23.30 -21.72
C ILE A 496 -6.83 -23.31 -20.81
N LEU A 497 -7.36 -24.49 -20.49
CA LEU A 497 -8.57 -24.63 -19.68
C LEU A 497 -8.33 -24.39 -18.19
N VAL A 498 -7.12 -24.65 -17.66
CA VAL A 498 -6.78 -24.46 -16.23
C VAL A 498 -7.21 -23.10 -15.67
N PRO A 499 -6.81 -21.94 -16.25
CA PRO A 499 -7.21 -20.63 -15.75
C PRO A 499 -8.66 -20.24 -16.12
N LEU A 500 -9.34 -21.00 -16.97
CA LEU A 500 -10.68 -20.69 -17.47
C LEU A 500 -11.78 -21.55 -16.80
N GLN A 501 -11.42 -22.40 -15.84
CA GLN A 501 -12.38 -23.23 -15.13
C GLN A 501 -13.41 -22.39 -14.37
N GLY A 502 -14.65 -22.88 -14.34
CA GLY A 502 -15.76 -22.16 -13.69
C GLY A 502 -16.32 -20.97 -14.47
N LEU A 503 -15.69 -20.55 -15.57
CA LEU A 503 -16.20 -19.47 -16.41
C LEU A 503 -17.44 -19.94 -17.19
N ALA A 504 -18.59 -19.29 -16.95
CA ALA A 504 -19.85 -19.63 -17.61
C ALA A 504 -20.00 -18.90 -18.95
N LEU A 505 -19.83 -19.62 -20.07
CA LEU A 505 -20.02 -19.10 -21.44
C LEU A 505 -20.94 -19.99 -22.27
N ALA A 506 -21.48 -19.47 -23.36
CA ALA A 506 -22.23 -20.29 -24.30
C ALA A 506 -21.28 -21.32 -24.98
N PRO A 507 -21.72 -22.56 -25.23
CA PRO A 507 -20.91 -23.58 -25.91
C PRO A 507 -20.31 -23.09 -27.23
N GLU A 508 -21.05 -22.27 -27.99
CA GLU A 508 -20.59 -21.74 -29.27
C GLU A 508 -19.46 -20.72 -29.08
N VAL A 509 -19.47 -19.94 -28.00
CA VAL A 509 -18.42 -18.95 -27.68
C VAL A 509 -17.13 -19.65 -27.27
N TRP A 510 -17.24 -20.78 -26.54
CA TRP A 510 -16.09 -21.62 -26.23
C TRP A 510 -15.36 -22.11 -27.49
N GLU A 511 -16.10 -22.72 -28.42
CA GLU A 511 -15.49 -23.36 -29.59
C GLU A 511 -15.19 -22.40 -30.76
N ARG A 512 -15.84 -21.23 -30.84
CA ARG A 512 -15.61 -20.26 -31.91
C ARG A 512 -14.63 -19.15 -31.54
N ASP A 513 -14.72 -18.63 -30.31
CA ASP A 513 -14.08 -17.37 -29.94
C ASP A 513 -12.97 -17.58 -28.89
N VAL A 514 -13.20 -18.39 -27.85
CA VAL A 514 -12.29 -18.50 -26.70
C VAL A 514 -11.13 -19.46 -26.93
N LEU A 515 -11.42 -20.69 -27.34
CA LEU A 515 -10.41 -21.74 -27.50
C LEU A 515 -9.58 -21.57 -28.79
N PRO A 516 -10.17 -21.24 -29.96
CA PRO A 516 -9.38 -21.01 -31.17
C PRO A 516 -8.36 -19.88 -31.03
N ARG A 517 -8.72 -18.79 -30.34
CA ARG A 517 -7.84 -17.64 -30.10
C ARG A 517 -6.65 -17.94 -29.19
N ARG A 518 -6.74 -18.99 -28.36
CA ARG A 518 -5.68 -19.39 -27.41
C ARG A 518 -4.87 -20.59 -27.90
N ALA A 519 -5.50 -21.50 -28.64
CA ALA A 519 -4.89 -22.72 -29.16
C ALA A 519 -4.36 -22.57 -30.60
N GLY A 520 -4.82 -21.56 -31.35
CA GLY A 520 -4.51 -21.37 -32.77
C GLY A 520 -5.26 -22.35 -33.68
N ALA A 521 -4.90 -23.63 -33.64
CA ALA A 521 -5.46 -24.70 -34.49
C ALA A 521 -6.43 -25.62 -33.71
N TYR A 522 -7.44 -25.04 -33.05
CA TYR A 522 -8.40 -25.79 -32.22
C TYR A 522 -9.20 -26.83 -33.02
N SER A 523 -9.30 -28.06 -32.51
CA SER A 523 -10.19 -29.11 -33.01
C SER A 523 -11.26 -29.50 -31.97
N PRO A 524 -12.56 -29.53 -32.33
CA PRO A 524 -13.64 -29.98 -31.43
C PRO A 524 -13.44 -31.38 -30.84
N SER A 525 -12.70 -32.24 -31.55
CA SER A 525 -12.39 -33.60 -31.08
C SER A 525 -11.57 -33.64 -29.79
N TRP A 526 -10.85 -32.57 -29.46
CA TRP A 526 -10.02 -32.52 -28.25
C TRP A 526 -10.86 -32.38 -26.98
N ILE A 527 -11.91 -31.55 -27.01
CA ILE A 527 -12.88 -31.51 -25.90
C ILE A 527 -13.58 -32.86 -25.78
N ASP A 528 -13.98 -33.47 -26.89
CA ASP A 528 -14.65 -34.78 -26.85
C ASP A 528 -13.76 -35.84 -26.21
N GLN A 529 -12.45 -35.83 -26.49
CA GLN A 529 -11.49 -36.74 -25.88
C GLN A 529 -11.36 -36.50 -24.36
N LEU A 530 -11.29 -35.24 -23.93
CA LEU A 530 -11.19 -34.89 -22.49
C LEU A 530 -12.48 -35.19 -21.72
N CYS A 531 -13.65 -35.01 -22.34
CA CYS A 531 -14.92 -35.40 -21.74
C CYS A 531 -15.04 -36.93 -21.66
N ALA A 532 -14.67 -37.64 -22.74
CA ALA A 532 -14.72 -39.10 -22.78
C ALA A 532 -13.73 -39.78 -21.83
N SER A 533 -12.55 -39.17 -21.58
CA SER A 533 -11.60 -39.64 -20.56
C SER A 533 -12.08 -39.39 -19.14
N GLY A 534 -13.10 -38.53 -18.97
CA GLY A 534 -13.66 -38.14 -17.67
C GLY A 534 -12.84 -37.09 -16.93
N GLU A 535 -11.76 -36.58 -17.53
CA GLU A 535 -10.93 -35.51 -17.00
C GLU A 535 -11.70 -34.18 -16.96
N LEU A 536 -12.41 -33.87 -18.04
CA LEU A 536 -13.17 -32.63 -18.21
C LEU A 536 -14.68 -32.86 -18.05
N VAL A 537 -15.32 -32.03 -17.25
CA VAL A 537 -16.77 -32.05 -17.01
C VAL A 537 -17.32 -30.65 -17.28
N TRP A 538 -18.54 -30.58 -17.81
CA TRP A 538 -19.23 -29.33 -18.04
C TRP A 538 -20.49 -29.25 -17.18
N VAL A 539 -20.79 -28.07 -16.62
CA VAL A 539 -21.97 -27.84 -15.78
C VAL A 539 -22.75 -26.65 -16.34
N GLY A 540 -24.07 -26.79 -16.45
CA GLY A 540 -24.92 -25.69 -16.89
C GLY A 540 -24.93 -24.55 -15.86
N ALA A 541 -24.94 -23.33 -16.37
CA ALA A 541 -24.77 -22.09 -15.60
C ALA A 541 -25.89 -21.08 -15.95
N GLY A 542 -27.12 -21.59 -16.08
CA GLY A 542 -28.32 -20.81 -16.44
C GLY A 542 -28.62 -20.81 -17.94
N SER A 543 -29.91 -20.63 -18.25
CA SER A 543 -30.42 -20.56 -19.63
C SER A 543 -30.27 -19.16 -20.24
N LEU A 544 -30.05 -19.13 -21.55
CA LEU A 544 -30.03 -17.97 -22.43
C LEU A 544 -31.24 -18.08 -23.36
N GLY A 545 -32.39 -17.59 -22.89
CA GLY A 545 -33.67 -17.75 -23.57
C GLY A 545 -34.20 -19.19 -23.51
N ARG A 546 -35.12 -19.55 -24.41
CA ARG A 546 -35.79 -20.86 -24.42
C ARG A 546 -34.97 -22.00 -25.04
N SER A 547 -33.76 -21.73 -25.53
CA SER A 547 -33.11 -22.63 -26.50
C SER A 547 -31.58 -22.73 -26.43
N SER A 548 -30.95 -22.12 -25.42
CA SER A 548 -29.50 -22.18 -25.19
C SER A 548 -29.24 -21.88 -23.71
N GLY A 549 -28.01 -22.08 -23.27
CA GLY A 549 -27.57 -21.77 -21.91
C GLY A 549 -26.06 -21.60 -21.84
N LYS A 550 -25.60 -21.13 -20.69
CA LYS A 550 -24.18 -21.05 -20.40
C LYS A 550 -23.73 -22.38 -19.81
N VAL A 551 -22.50 -22.76 -20.11
CA VAL A 551 -21.81 -23.89 -19.48
C VAL A 551 -20.47 -23.42 -18.94
N ALA A 552 -20.14 -23.93 -17.75
CA ALA A 552 -18.82 -23.79 -17.16
C ALA A 552 -18.08 -25.13 -17.28
N LEU A 553 -16.81 -25.06 -17.64
CA LEU A 553 -15.94 -26.22 -17.76
C LEU A 553 -15.12 -26.39 -16.47
N TYR A 554 -14.89 -27.64 -16.08
CA TYR A 554 -14.12 -28.00 -14.88
C TYR A 554 -13.30 -29.24 -15.16
N PHE A 555 -12.06 -29.27 -14.67
CA PHE A 555 -11.39 -30.53 -14.41
C PHE A 555 -12.02 -31.19 -13.19
N ARG A 556 -12.25 -32.49 -13.29
CA ARG A 556 -12.93 -33.26 -12.23
C ARG A 556 -12.22 -33.18 -10.89
N GLU A 557 -10.89 -33.06 -10.89
CA GLU A 557 -10.07 -32.91 -9.67
C GLU A 557 -10.19 -31.52 -9.02
N ASP A 558 -10.49 -30.50 -9.82
CA ASP A 558 -10.55 -29.10 -9.40
C ASP A 558 -11.96 -28.66 -9.00
N ALA A 559 -12.99 -29.34 -9.51
CA ALA A 559 -14.39 -28.98 -9.32
C ALA A 559 -14.77 -28.74 -7.84
N ARG A 560 -14.32 -29.62 -6.93
CA ARG A 560 -14.60 -29.49 -5.48
C ARG A 560 -14.06 -28.20 -4.84
N TRP A 561 -13.02 -27.61 -5.42
CA TRP A 561 -12.35 -26.42 -4.90
C TRP A 561 -12.98 -25.14 -5.44
N LEU A 562 -13.36 -25.16 -6.72
CA LEU A 562 -13.95 -24.03 -7.43
C LEU A 562 -15.44 -23.85 -7.09
N GLY A 563 -16.12 -24.95 -6.74
CA GLY A 563 -17.54 -24.95 -6.42
C GLY A 563 -18.45 -24.84 -7.66
N PRO A 564 -19.77 -24.96 -7.48
CA PRO A 564 -20.73 -24.92 -8.58
C PRO A 564 -20.83 -23.52 -9.21
N PRO A 565 -21.15 -23.43 -10.52
CA PRO A 565 -21.34 -22.14 -11.17
C PRO A 565 -22.55 -21.39 -10.56
N ASN A 566 -22.48 -20.06 -10.52
CA ASN A 566 -23.55 -19.23 -9.97
C ASN A 566 -24.76 -19.17 -10.93
N VAL A 567 -25.77 -20.00 -10.67
CA VAL A 567 -27.04 -20.04 -11.41
C VAL A 567 -28.07 -19.13 -10.72
N LYS A 568 -28.61 -18.16 -11.45
CA LYS A 568 -29.64 -17.21 -10.95
C LYS A 568 -31.08 -17.66 -11.17
N ALA A 569 -31.30 -18.91 -11.60
CA ALA A 569 -32.62 -19.45 -11.91
C ALA A 569 -33.19 -20.23 -10.72
N ASP A 570 -34.51 -20.24 -10.58
CA ASP A 570 -35.20 -21.05 -9.59
C ASP A 570 -34.99 -22.54 -9.88
N ARG A 571 -34.89 -23.32 -8.81
CA ARG A 571 -34.75 -24.77 -8.88
C ARG A 571 -35.98 -25.39 -9.56
N PRO A 572 -35.84 -26.12 -10.69
CA PRO A 572 -36.96 -26.80 -11.32
C PRO A 572 -37.61 -27.80 -10.35
N SER A 573 -38.92 -27.74 -10.13
CA SER A 573 -39.59 -28.49 -9.03
C SER A 573 -40.77 -29.36 -9.48
N GLU A 574 -41.02 -29.45 -10.79
CA GLU A 574 -42.07 -30.33 -11.32
C GLU A 574 -41.82 -31.82 -10.99
N ALA A 575 -42.90 -32.61 -10.96
CA ALA A 575 -42.83 -34.04 -10.60
C ALA A 575 -41.86 -34.86 -11.47
N LEU A 576 -41.70 -34.48 -12.75
CA LEU A 576 -40.77 -35.13 -13.67
C LEU A 576 -39.30 -34.83 -13.32
N HIS A 577 -39.01 -33.62 -12.82
CA HIS A 577 -37.68 -33.25 -12.32
C HIS A 577 -37.30 -34.07 -11.09
N GLU A 578 -38.21 -34.27 -10.14
CA GLU A 578 -37.95 -35.10 -8.96
C GLU A 578 -37.72 -36.57 -9.32
N ARG A 579 -38.49 -37.13 -10.26
CA ARG A 579 -38.29 -38.50 -10.77
C ARG A 579 -36.92 -38.66 -11.44
N LEU A 580 -36.49 -37.66 -12.22
CA LEU A 580 -35.15 -37.65 -12.83
C LEU A 580 -34.04 -37.59 -11.78
N ARG A 581 -34.18 -36.75 -10.74
CA ARG A 581 -33.22 -36.71 -9.62
C ARG A 581 -33.13 -38.05 -8.91
N GLU A 582 -34.26 -38.61 -8.50
CA GLU A 582 -34.32 -39.88 -7.79
C GLU A 582 -33.71 -41.01 -8.64
N ARG A 583 -33.88 -40.98 -9.96
CA ARG A 583 -33.26 -41.96 -10.84
C ARG A 583 -31.74 -41.79 -10.93
N LEU A 584 -31.25 -40.56 -11.01
CA LEU A 584 -29.83 -40.24 -11.19
C LEU A 584 -29.01 -40.37 -9.89
N THR A 585 -29.64 -40.36 -8.71
CA THR A 585 -28.94 -40.71 -7.44
C THR A 585 -28.45 -42.16 -7.43
N ARG A 586 -29.10 -43.06 -8.20
CA ARG A 586 -28.70 -44.47 -8.32
C ARG A 586 -27.48 -44.67 -9.23
N GLY A 587 -27.04 -43.63 -9.93
CA GLY A 587 -25.85 -43.65 -10.79
C GLY A 587 -26.07 -43.07 -12.18
N ALA A 588 -24.96 -42.86 -12.89
CA ALA A 588 -24.96 -42.31 -14.24
C ALA A 588 -25.73 -43.24 -15.21
N SER A 589 -26.64 -42.67 -16.00
CA SER A 589 -27.59 -43.43 -16.81
C SER A 589 -27.56 -42.97 -18.27
N PHE A 590 -27.69 -43.89 -19.22
CA PHE A 590 -27.90 -43.52 -20.62
C PHE A 590 -29.34 -43.09 -20.84
N TRP A 591 -29.60 -42.34 -21.91
CA TRP A 591 -30.96 -41.92 -22.28
C TRP A 591 -31.95 -43.09 -22.43
N ALA A 592 -31.49 -44.24 -22.93
CA ALA A 592 -32.34 -45.43 -23.06
C ALA A 592 -32.80 -45.98 -21.69
N ASP A 593 -31.94 -45.89 -20.67
CA ASP A 593 -32.25 -46.32 -19.31
C ASP A 593 -33.26 -45.36 -18.66
N LEU A 594 -33.07 -44.04 -18.86
CA LEU A 594 -34.03 -43.03 -18.40
C LEU A 594 -35.42 -43.20 -19.02
N LEU A 595 -35.48 -43.50 -20.32
CA LEU A 595 -36.74 -43.78 -21.01
C LEU A 595 -37.42 -45.07 -20.52
N ALA A 596 -36.65 -46.11 -20.18
CA ALA A 596 -37.20 -47.37 -19.68
C ALA A 596 -37.73 -47.22 -18.24
N ASP A 597 -37.01 -46.50 -17.38
CA ASP A 597 -37.31 -46.41 -15.95
C ASP A 597 -38.35 -45.32 -15.63
N ILE A 598 -38.48 -44.29 -16.48
CA ILE A 598 -39.41 -43.14 -16.30
C ILE A 598 -40.56 -43.21 -17.34
N GLY A 599 -40.68 -44.32 -18.06
CA GLY A 599 -41.39 -44.53 -19.34
C GLY A 599 -42.91 -44.29 -19.43
N GLU A 600 -43.51 -43.58 -18.48
CA GLU A 600 -44.90 -43.11 -18.53
C GLU A 600 -45.06 -41.71 -19.16
N THR A 601 -43.96 -41.09 -19.63
CA THR A 601 -43.94 -39.71 -20.13
C THR A 601 -43.51 -39.66 -21.60
N GLU A 602 -44.00 -38.69 -22.37
CA GLU A 602 -43.57 -38.49 -23.76
C GLU A 602 -42.06 -38.21 -23.83
N PRO A 603 -41.30 -38.83 -24.75
CA PRO A 603 -39.84 -38.66 -24.84
C PRO A 603 -39.36 -37.22 -25.00
N VAL A 604 -40.21 -36.34 -25.54
CA VAL A 604 -39.91 -34.91 -25.71
C VAL A 604 -40.00 -34.17 -24.38
N GLU A 605 -41.02 -34.44 -23.59
CA GLU A 605 -41.22 -33.84 -22.26
C GLU A 605 -40.12 -34.28 -21.29
N LEU A 606 -39.74 -35.56 -21.34
CA LEU A 606 -38.59 -36.08 -20.57
C LEU A 606 -37.28 -35.39 -20.95
N GLN A 607 -37.12 -35.07 -22.24
CA GLN A 607 -35.92 -34.40 -22.73
C GLN A 607 -35.88 -32.94 -22.28
N GLU A 608 -37.01 -32.22 -22.35
CA GLU A 608 -37.12 -30.84 -21.87
C GLU A 608 -36.82 -30.74 -20.37
N ALA A 609 -37.43 -31.61 -19.54
CA ALA A 609 -37.16 -31.65 -18.11
C ALA A 609 -35.70 -31.99 -17.76
N LEU A 610 -35.05 -32.86 -18.54
CA LEU A 610 -33.62 -33.15 -18.39
C LEU A 610 -32.77 -31.90 -18.66
N TRP A 611 -33.08 -31.13 -19.70
CA TRP A 611 -32.36 -29.90 -20.03
C TRP A 611 -32.64 -28.77 -19.03
N ASP A 612 -33.83 -28.70 -18.45
CA ASP A 612 -34.12 -27.74 -17.36
C ASP A 612 -33.23 -28.01 -16.14
N LEU A 613 -33.03 -29.27 -15.77
CA LEU A 613 -32.08 -29.67 -14.72
C LEU A 613 -30.62 -29.37 -15.08
N VAL A 614 -30.25 -29.53 -16.36
CA VAL A 614 -28.92 -29.15 -16.85
C VAL A 614 -28.70 -27.65 -16.67
N TRP A 615 -29.65 -26.81 -17.08
CA TRP A 615 -29.51 -25.35 -16.97
C TRP A 615 -29.60 -24.83 -15.54
N ALA A 616 -30.27 -25.57 -14.65
CA ALA A 616 -30.22 -25.38 -13.21
C ALA A 616 -28.86 -25.76 -12.60
N GLY A 617 -27.97 -26.39 -13.37
CA GLY A 617 -26.64 -26.83 -12.93
C GLY A 617 -26.66 -28.11 -12.11
N GLU A 618 -27.77 -28.87 -12.10
CA GLU A 618 -27.95 -30.09 -11.31
C GLU A 618 -27.54 -31.36 -12.05
N VAL A 619 -27.57 -31.33 -13.38
CA VAL A 619 -27.27 -32.49 -14.23
C VAL A 619 -26.15 -32.14 -15.22
N THR A 620 -25.26 -33.10 -15.45
CA THR A 620 -24.14 -33.04 -16.41
C THR A 620 -24.08 -34.30 -17.28
N ASN A 621 -23.25 -34.27 -18.31
CA ASN A 621 -23.00 -35.36 -19.25
C ASN A 621 -21.50 -35.57 -19.48
N ASP A 622 -21.10 -36.80 -19.81
CA ASP A 622 -19.71 -37.17 -20.13
C ASP A 622 -19.31 -36.95 -21.60
N ALA A 623 -20.20 -36.40 -22.42
CA ALA A 623 -19.95 -35.99 -23.79
C ALA A 623 -20.29 -34.51 -23.96
N PHE A 624 -19.52 -33.81 -24.81
CA PHE A 624 -19.81 -32.44 -25.21
C PHE A 624 -20.76 -32.36 -26.41
N ALA A 625 -20.90 -33.46 -27.16
CA ALA A 625 -21.77 -33.56 -28.33
C ALA A 625 -23.24 -33.12 -28.10
N PRO A 626 -23.90 -33.39 -26.95
CA PRO A 626 -25.25 -32.90 -26.67
C PRO A 626 -25.39 -31.38 -26.73
N LEU A 627 -24.35 -30.64 -26.35
CA LEU A 627 -24.32 -29.16 -26.40
C LEU A 627 -24.17 -28.62 -27.82
N ARG A 628 -23.64 -29.41 -28.75
CA ARG A 628 -23.47 -29.03 -30.17
C ARG A 628 -24.70 -29.32 -31.03
N ALA A 629 -25.65 -30.11 -30.52
CA ALA A 629 -26.78 -30.56 -31.31
C ALA A 629 -27.79 -29.42 -31.61
N PRO A 630 -28.29 -29.29 -32.85
CA PRO A 630 -29.20 -28.20 -33.24
C PRO A 630 -30.57 -28.31 -32.54
N ARG A 631 -31.19 -27.15 -32.28
CA ARG A 631 -32.36 -26.89 -31.42
C ARG A 631 -33.64 -27.72 -31.67
N LEU A 632 -34.50 -27.81 -30.65
CA LEU A 632 -35.81 -28.50 -30.59
C LEU A 632 -36.90 -28.00 -31.57
N SER A 633 -36.88 -26.73 -32.02
CA SER A 633 -37.96 -26.19 -32.88
C SER A 633 -37.88 -26.64 -34.35
N LEU A 634 -36.68 -26.86 -34.89
CA LEU A 634 -36.48 -27.29 -36.29
C LEU A 634 -36.84 -28.76 -36.53
N ALA A 635 -36.91 -29.57 -35.47
CA ALA A 635 -37.40 -30.94 -35.55
C ALA A 635 -38.93 -31.02 -35.73
N ARG A 636 -39.65 -29.92 -35.43
CA ARG A 636 -41.11 -29.81 -35.60
C ARG A 636 -41.49 -29.67 -37.08
N GLU A 637 -40.75 -28.88 -37.86
CA GLU A 637 -41.00 -28.70 -39.31
C GLU A 637 -40.57 -29.90 -40.17
N ARG A 638 -39.54 -30.66 -39.75
CA ARG A 638 -39.04 -31.82 -40.53
C ARG A 638 -39.81 -33.13 -40.32
N ARG A 639 -40.74 -33.20 -39.37
CA ARG A 639 -41.46 -34.45 -39.03
C ARG A 639 -42.72 -34.71 -39.87
N GLU A 640 -43.17 -33.76 -40.69
CA GLU A 640 -44.39 -33.94 -41.51
C GLU A 640 -44.19 -34.65 -42.87
N LEU A 641 -42.95 -34.97 -43.28
CA LEU A 641 -42.71 -35.62 -44.57
C LEU A 641 -42.08 -37.01 -44.41
N GLY A 642 -42.93 -38.04 -44.49
CA GLY A 642 -42.55 -39.36 -44.99
C GLY A 642 -42.55 -40.51 -43.97
N ARG A 643 -43.69 -41.20 -43.85
CA ARG A 643 -43.71 -42.63 -43.47
C ARG A 643 -43.24 -43.46 -44.67
N ARG A 644 -42.23 -44.33 -44.50
CA ARG A 644 -42.15 -45.70 -45.08
C ARG A 644 -40.92 -46.48 -44.57
N PHE A 645 -41.20 -47.68 -44.07
CA PHE A 645 -40.39 -48.92 -43.98
C PHE A 645 -38.86 -48.84 -43.81
N SER A 646 -38.39 -49.22 -42.62
CA SER A 646 -37.12 -49.96 -42.40
C SER A 646 -36.98 -50.34 -40.92
N ARG A 647 -36.89 -51.65 -40.60
CA ARG A 647 -36.46 -52.17 -39.29
C ARG A 647 -34.93 -52.02 -39.13
N ARG A 648 -34.42 -50.78 -39.15
CA ARG A 648 -33.06 -50.47 -38.67
C ARG A 648 -33.17 -49.83 -37.29
N ARG A 649 -32.35 -50.29 -36.32
CA ARG A 649 -32.19 -49.63 -35.02
C ARG A 649 -31.92 -48.15 -35.28
N ARG A 650 -32.84 -47.27 -34.85
CA ARG A 650 -32.65 -45.82 -34.93
C ARG A 650 -31.46 -45.45 -34.03
N PRO A 651 -30.46 -44.71 -34.52
CA PRO A 651 -29.46 -44.12 -33.64
C PRO A 651 -30.15 -43.16 -32.66
N ALA A 652 -29.62 -43.06 -31.43
CA ALA A 652 -30.10 -42.11 -30.43
C ALA A 652 -30.00 -40.67 -30.98
N THR A 653 -30.92 -39.80 -30.58
CA THR A 653 -30.89 -38.38 -30.94
C THR A 653 -29.58 -37.76 -30.42
N PRO A 654 -28.84 -36.97 -31.20
CA PRO A 654 -27.54 -36.43 -30.78
C PRO A 654 -27.60 -35.56 -29.52
N GLN A 655 -28.78 -35.01 -29.21
CA GLN A 655 -29.07 -34.17 -28.03
C GLN A 655 -29.09 -34.94 -26.70
N VAL A 656 -29.14 -36.27 -26.73
CA VAL A 656 -29.26 -37.14 -25.54
C VAL A 656 -28.17 -38.19 -25.45
N GLN A 657 -27.11 -38.04 -26.25
CA GLN A 657 -25.95 -38.93 -26.26
C GLN A 657 -25.16 -38.81 -24.95
N GLY A 658 -24.46 -39.87 -24.56
CA GLY A 658 -23.65 -39.93 -23.34
C GLY A 658 -24.41 -40.40 -22.11
N ARG A 659 -23.73 -40.39 -20.97
CA ARG A 659 -24.28 -40.75 -19.66
C ARG A 659 -24.58 -39.47 -18.88
N TRP A 660 -25.80 -39.39 -18.38
CA TRP A 660 -26.28 -38.29 -17.57
C TRP A 660 -26.08 -38.60 -16.09
N SER A 661 -25.63 -37.62 -15.31
CA SER A 661 -25.35 -37.78 -13.88
C SER A 661 -25.58 -36.48 -13.11
N LEU A 662 -25.77 -36.58 -11.80
CA LEU A 662 -25.89 -35.42 -10.92
C LEU A 662 -24.55 -34.71 -10.75
N THR A 663 -24.58 -33.39 -10.63
CA THR A 663 -23.39 -32.54 -10.43
C THR A 663 -22.99 -32.43 -8.96
N GLU A 664 -23.93 -32.65 -8.02
CA GLU A 664 -23.70 -32.57 -6.57
C GLU A 664 -22.46 -33.36 -6.09
N PRO A 665 -22.20 -34.60 -6.54
CA PRO A 665 -21.01 -35.34 -6.14
C PRO A 665 -19.68 -34.71 -6.59
N LEU A 666 -19.67 -33.89 -7.65
CA LEU A 666 -18.45 -33.23 -8.14
C LEU A 666 -17.95 -32.15 -7.18
N PHE A 667 -18.87 -31.55 -6.42
CA PHE A 667 -18.62 -30.42 -5.53
C PHE A 667 -18.55 -30.82 -4.05
N ALA A 668 -18.72 -32.11 -3.74
CA ALA A 668 -18.72 -32.62 -2.38
C ALA A 668 -17.30 -32.73 -1.78
N GLY A 669 -17.18 -32.55 -0.46
CA GLY A 669 -15.93 -32.83 0.27
C GLY A 669 -14.82 -31.79 0.10
N ALA A 670 -15.17 -30.51 -0.09
CA ALA A 670 -14.22 -29.42 0.02
C ALA A 670 -13.53 -29.47 1.40
N PRO A 671 -12.19 -29.46 1.50
CA PRO A 671 -11.54 -29.58 2.79
C PRO A 671 -11.72 -28.32 3.63
N ALA A 672 -11.64 -28.51 4.95
CA ALA A 672 -11.69 -27.42 5.90
C ALA A 672 -10.62 -26.38 5.56
N HIS A 673 -11.02 -25.11 5.53
CA HIS A 673 -10.19 -23.99 5.05
C HIS A 673 -8.89 -23.92 5.85
N GLY A 674 -7.77 -24.30 5.21
CA GLY A 674 -6.43 -24.01 5.70
C GLY A 674 -5.95 -22.64 5.21
N PRO A 675 -5.04 -21.96 5.92
CA PRO A 675 -4.62 -20.58 5.65
C PRO A 675 -3.85 -20.32 4.32
N ARG A 676 -3.87 -21.24 3.34
CA ARG A 676 -3.08 -21.13 2.10
C ARG A 676 -3.83 -21.49 0.80
N MET A 677 -5.07 -21.05 0.65
CA MET A 677 -5.79 -21.07 -0.64
C MET A 677 -6.37 -19.69 -0.97
N ARG A 678 -5.51 -18.67 -0.95
CA ARG A 678 -5.75 -17.36 -1.58
C ARG A 678 -4.68 -17.15 -2.66
N ALA A 679 -4.70 -17.96 -3.69
CA ALA A 679 -3.99 -17.72 -4.94
C ALA A 679 -4.44 -18.75 -5.97
N LEU A 680 -5.57 -18.48 -6.61
CA LEU A 680 -5.82 -18.78 -8.01
C LEU A 680 -6.54 -17.57 -8.60
#